data_AF-A0A524LJB4-F1
#
_entry.id   AF-A0A524LJB4-F1
#
_cell.length_a   1.000
_cell.length_b   1.000
_cell.length_c   1.000
_cell.angle_alpha   90.00
_cell.angle_beta   90.00
_cell.angle_gamma   90.00
#
_symmetry.space_group_name_H-M   'P 1'
#
loop_
_entity.id
_entity.type
_entity.pdbx_description
1 polymer ?
#
loop_
_entity_poly.entity_id
_entity_poly.type
_entity_poly.pdbx_seq_one_letter_code
_entity_poly.pdbx_strand_id
1 'polypeptide(L)'
;MVEYSSERPRRHRREVDDISEKNEVEEIESPEKVESEVKELDDTIDDVGLRVQDAMTELKARESREEKISQGLEEAIGELREMESRKETTESKIKEALEEIENPVHDTELQAEGESKYDDLREGGGKSEPKEEFEELVPDSKDRLESKEEVKEIKESINDAEPELEENLSNKDGAAPEDSGTRFREIHTQEEFDSAQDRYADIESRGTYEDQLDEPKKHFEDIEEGMDTPKPNLVEEIEIEAIEDSEGREKERLNEVPQERENRFRVETVQDVDKLSELDLGNQDGTVRCGTIEDKMYVWTPDDSPTQLENIYSDLYYYFRDKESFDQYIRDVGDSLEIPTQNRNELEKVLHELASQMLTEPVDENCINTRTKRIRGDYVHLMNDISGKTLKDIEGDISRVTGQNGHGGIENPRFPHGEKLEVSVARMAGTVMSDCTIEPNGVIKYAESDKSRIRIVVENLREFGDINPSSTHIESENHYITHIPFVMGKIMMQRGVPSGDRTIQNPGLITSVREGSDRVQRAYTEDFITQDGCVGDKSVVWRRANALDAGKKSEKYNFEPKVGVKEIELIIDEGRKEEGNATGWALSWGTLNDLAESSDNRISRTANDLQRIVLDNPNKLIHDEVDVVRDLGVNVEVKPSEIKYYPESGRVTTIWQAHTTGEKEAIKLGIAAPPNDVIKKEKMKCMIEDNPAKTEEAMSELRKNNIEFELWWE
;
A
#
# COMPACT_ATOMS: atom_id res chain seq x y z
N MET A 1 -45.73 30.55 -6.01
CA MET A 1 -47.03 30.82 -5.39
C MET A 1 -47.71 29.49 -5.14
N VAL A 2 -47.72 29.07 -3.88
CA VAL A 2 -48.69 28.29 -3.08
C VAL A 2 -47.87 27.77 -1.90
N GLU A 3 -48.45 27.89 -0.72
CA GLU A 3 -47.84 28.10 0.59
C GLU A 3 -48.17 26.93 1.54
N TYR A 4 -47.30 26.74 2.54
CA TYR A 4 -47.48 26.06 3.84
C TYR A 4 -47.83 24.56 3.91
N SER A 5 -46.99 23.80 4.63
CA SER A 5 -47.22 23.50 6.07
C SER A 5 -46.14 22.56 6.63
N SER A 6 -45.51 22.98 7.72
CA SER A 6 -44.54 22.24 8.54
C SER A 6 -45.13 22.03 9.93
N GLU A 7 -45.10 20.80 10.45
CA GLU A 7 -45.46 20.50 11.84
C GLU A 7 -44.35 19.69 12.53
N ARG A 8 -43.77 20.29 13.59
CA ARG A 8 -42.98 19.63 14.63
C ARG A 8 -43.82 19.62 15.92
N PRO A 9 -43.82 18.55 16.74
CA PRO A 9 -44.49 18.57 18.03
C PRO A 9 -43.60 19.15 19.14
N ARG A 10 -44.22 19.97 19.99
CA ARG A 10 -43.66 20.62 21.19
C ARG A 10 -43.62 19.64 22.37
N ARG A 11 -42.51 19.66 23.12
CA ARG A 11 -42.38 19.06 24.46
C ARG A 11 -43.13 19.90 25.50
N HIS A 12 -43.97 19.26 26.30
CA HIS A 12 -44.58 19.87 27.48
C HIS A 12 -43.73 19.58 28.73
N ARG A 13 -43.37 20.68 29.39
CA ARG A 13 -42.79 20.83 30.73
C ARG A 13 -43.80 20.34 31.78
N ARG A 14 -43.38 19.50 32.72
CA ARG A 14 -44.11 19.27 33.98
C ARG A 14 -43.19 19.48 35.17
N GLU A 15 -43.79 20.11 36.16
CA GLU A 15 -43.21 20.67 37.37
C GLU A 15 -42.79 19.59 38.36
N VAL A 16 -41.82 19.98 39.18
CA VAL A 16 -41.29 19.28 40.35
C VAL A 16 -42.27 19.51 41.49
N ASP A 17 -42.71 18.46 42.16
CA ASP A 17 -43.33 18.52 43.49
C ASP A 17 -42.83 17.38 44.39
N ASP A 18 -42.52 17.80 45.61
CA ASP A 18 -42.05 17.16 46.84
C ASP A 18 -42.24 15.64 47.05
N ILE A 19 -41.14 15.00 47.44
CA ILE A 19 -41.09 13.66 48.04
C ILE A 19 -41.36 13.79 49.54
N SER A 20 -42.49 13.25 50.00
CA SER A 20 -42.73 12.95 51.41
C SER A 20 -42.63 11.44 51.65
N GLU A 21 -41.72 11.04 52.54
CA GLU A 21 -41.56 9.69 53.07
C GLU A 21 -42.88 9.13 53.63
N LYS A 22 -43.27 7.93 53.16
CA LYS A 22 -44.11 7.01 53.93
C LYS A 22 -43.68 5.56 53.69
N ASN A 23 -43.31 4.92 54.80
CA ASN A 23 -43.18 3.48 54.96
C ASN A 23 -44.48 2.77 54.57
N GLU A 24 -44.39 1.79 53.69
CA GLU A 24 -45.43 0.78 53.49
C GLU A 24 -44.83 -0.62 53.59
N VAL A 25 -45.57 -1.46 54.30
CA VAL A 25 -45.22 -2.79 54.80
C VAL A 25 -45.41 -3.80 53.68
N GLU A 26 -44.43 -4.68 53.47
CA GLU A 26 -44.47 -5.78 52.50
C GLU A 26 -45.71 -6.66 52.68
N GLU A 27 -46.53 -6.70 51.63
CA GLU A 27 -47.67 -7.60 51.48
C GLU A 27 -47.14 -8.94 50.92
N ILE A 28 -47.36 -10.02 51.68
CA ILE A 28 -46.89 -11.37 51.34
C ILE A 28 -47.61 -11.84 50.06
N GLU A 29 -46.85 -12.04 48.98
CA GLU A 29 -47.37 -12.51 47.70
C GLU A 29 -48.02 -13.90 47.84
N SER A 30 -49.17 -14.07 47.18
CA SER A 30 -49.98 -15.28 47.25
C SER A 30 -49.25 -16.50 46.63
N PRO A 31 -49.38 -17.71 47.21
CA PRO A 31 -48.68 -18.92 46.76
C PRO A 31 -48.85 -19.27 45.27
N GLU A 32 -49.98 -18.90 44.65
CA GLU A 32 -50.27 -19.18 43.24
C GLU A 32 -49.33 -18.41 42.28
N LYS A 33 -48.80 -17.26 42.69
CA LYS A 33 -47.89 -16.44 41.86
C LYS A 33 -46.47 -17.00 41.83
N VAL A 34 -46.04 -17.57 42.95
CA VAL A 34 -44.74 -18.26 43.06
C VAL A 34 -44.74 -19.57 42.26
N GLU A 35 -45.85 -20.32 42.24
CA GLU A 35 -45.95 -21.53 41.42
C GLU A 35 -45.94 -21.24 39.91
N SER A 36 -46.50 -20.11 39.45
CA SER A 36 -46.42 -19.72 38.04
C SER A 36 -45.00 -19.30 37.62
N GLU A 37 -44.29 -18.55 38.46
CA GLU A 37 -42.93 -18.10 38.16
C GLU A 37 -41.92 -19.25 38.16
N VAL A 38 -42.07 -20.22 39.08
CA VAL A 38 -41.23 -21.43 39.10
C VAL A 38 -41.45 -22.26 37.84
N LYS A 39 -42.67 -22.30 37.30
CA LYS A 39 -42.99 -23.06 36.09
C LYS A 39 -42.46 -22.41 34.82
N GLU A 40 -42.50 -21.07 34.73
CA GLU A 40 -41.84 -20.34 33.63
C GLU A 40 -40.31 -20.50 33.66
N LEU A 41 -39.71 -20.56 34.85
CA LEU A 41 -38.27 -20.83 35.02
C LEU A 41 -37.89 -22.24 34.54
N ASP A 42 -38.66 -23.27 34.88
CA ASP A 42 -38.41 -24.64 34.40
C ASP A 42 -38.52 -24.76 32.87
N ASP A 43 -39.55 -24.14 32.26
CA ASP A 43 -39.71 -24.13 30.80
C ASP A 43 -38.55 -23.39 30.10
N THR A 44 -37.98 -22.36 30.74
CA THR A 44 -36.82 -21.61 30.23
C THR A 44 -35.51 -22.42 30.35
N ILE A 45 -35.35 -23.21 31.43
CA ILE A 45 -34.19 -24.07 31.62
C ILE A 45 -34.16 -25.18 30.57
N ASP A 46 -35.31 -25.75 30.23
CA ASP A 46 -35.41 -26.78 29.19
C ASP A 46 -35.09 -26.22 27.78
N ASP A 47 -35.51 -25.00 27.44
CA ASP A 47 -35.16 -24.33 26.18
C ASP A 47 -33.65 -24.06 26.08
N VAL A 48 -33.02 -23.59 27.16
CA VAL A 48 -31.57 -23.39 27.22
C VAL A 48 -30.83 -24.72 27.08
N GLY A 49 -31.32 -25.79 27.71
CA GLY A 49 -30.76 -27.15 27.58
C GLY A 49 -30.74 -27.65 26.14
N LEU A 50 -31.82 -27.46 25.39
CA LEU A 50 -31.91 -27.83 23.98
C LEU A 50 -30.94 -27.02 23.12
N ARG A 51 -30.83 -25.71 23.34
CA ARG A 51 -29.91 -24.83 22.59
C ARG A 51 -28.45 -25.19 22.83
N VAL A 52 -28.08 -25.57 24.05
CA VAL A 52 -26.72 -26.05 24.37
C VAL A 52 -26.44 -27.39 23.68
N GLN A 53 -27.42 -28.29 23.64
CA GLN A 53 -27.27 -29.59 22.98
C GLN A 53 -27.11 -29.46 21.46
N ASP A 54 -27.85 -28.54 20.83
CA ASP A 54 -27.70 -28.20 19.41
C ASP A 54 -26.32 -27.60 19.12
N ALA A 55 -25.86 -26.66 19.95
CA ALA A 55 -24.52 -26.06 19.82
C ALA A 55 -23.39 -27.11 19.96
N MET A 56 -23.52 -28.06 20.89
CA MET A 56 -22.56 -29.16 21.04
C MET A 56 -22.56 -30.10 19.82
N THR A 57 -23.71 -30.30 19.18
CA THR A 57 -23.83 -31.13 17.98
C THR A 57 -23.21 -30.43 16.77
N GLU A 58 -23.39 -29.12 16.65
CA GLU A 58 -22.73 -28.30 15.63
C GLU A 58 -21.20 -28.29 15.80
N LEU A 59 -20.70 -28.15 17.04
CA LEU A 59 -19.27 -28.20 17.35
C LEU A 59 -18.65 -29.55 16.93
N LYS A 60 -19.28 -30.67 17.27
CA LYS A 60 -18.81 -32.01 16.83
C LYS A 60 -18.80 -32.16 15.31
N ALA A 61 -19.77 -31.54 14.62
CA ALA A 61 -19.81 -31.55 13.16
C ALA A 61 -18.68 -30.68 12.55
N ARG A 62 -18.28 -29.59 13.21
CA ARG A 62 -17.13 -28.77 12.82
C ARG A 62 -15.81 -29.52 13.03
N GLU A 63 -15.60 -30.12 14.20
CA GLU A 63 -14.41 -30.95 14.48
C GLU A 63 -14.24 -32.05 13.42
N SER A 64 -15.31 -32.75 13.05
CA SER A 64 -15.26 -33.78 12.00
C SER A 64 -14.95 -33.23 10.59
N ARG A 65 -15.30 -31.96 10.30
CA ARG A 65 -14.91 -31.31 9.04
C ARG A 65 -13.44 -30.90 9.07
N GLU A 66 -12.97 -30.37 10.19
CA GLU A 66 -11.56 -30.01 10.38
C GLU A 66 -10.65 -31.23 10.26
N GLU A 67 -11.01 -32.36 10.86
CA GLU A 67 -10.25 -33.61 10.74
C GLU A 67 -10.13 -34.08 9.28
N LYS A 68 -11.20 -33.93 8.48
CA LYS A 68 -11.17 -34.23 7.04
C LYS A 68 -10.29 -33.26 6.25
N ILE A 69 -10.28 -31.99 6.63
CA ILE A 69 -9.42 -30.97 6.01
C ILE A 69 -7.96 -31.27 6.34
N SER A 70 -7.64 -31.59 7.60
CA SER A 70 -6.29 -31.99 8.02
C SER A 70 -5.81 -33.23 7.26
N GLN A 71 -6.66 -34.24 7.09
CA GLN A 71 -6.33 -35.43 6.31
C GLN A 71 -6.07 -35.08 4.83
N GLY A 72 -6.90 -34.23 4.21
CA GLY A 72 -6.68 -33.77 2.83
C GLY A 72 -5.40 -32.94 2.67
N LEU A 73 -5.01 -32.17 3.69
CA LEU A 73 -3.76 -31.41 3.70
C LEU A 73 -2.53 -32.34 3.78
N GLU A 74 -2.59 -33.38 4.62
CA GLU A 74 -1.51 -34.37 4.71
C GLU A 74 -1.32 -35.15 3.40
N GLU A 75 -2.42 -35.51 2.72
CA GLU A 75 -2.37 -36.14 1.39
C GLU A 75 -1.70 -35.21 0.36
N ALA A 76 -2.10 -33.93 0.32
CA ALA A 76 -1.51 -32.94 -0.58
C ALA A 76 -0.01 -32.70 -0.33
N ILE A 77 0.41 -32.67 0.95
CA ILE A 77 1.84 -32.60 1.33
C ILE A 77 2.59 -33.85 0.86
N GLY A 78 1.96 -35.02 0.93
CA GLY A 78 2.51 -36.27 0.39
C GLY A 78 2.75 -36.19 -1.12
N GLU A 79 1.77 -35.73 -1.88
CA GLU A 79 1.87 -35.57 -3.35
C GLU A 79 2.96 -34.56 -3.75
N LEU A 80 3.09 -33.45 -3.01
CA LEU A 80 4.15 -32.46 -3.23
C LEU A 80 5.55 -33.07 -3.04
N ARG A 81 5.75 -33.88 -1.99
CA ARG A 81 7.03 -34.58 -1.76
C ARG A 81 7.35 -35.58 -2.87
N GLU A 82 6.36 -36.27 -3.41
CA GLU A 82 6.58 -37.15 -4.57
C GLU A 82 6.98 -36.36 -5.82
N MET A 83 6.39 -35.20 -6.05
CA MET A 83 6.76 -34.34 -7.19
C MET A 83 8.18 -33.78 -7.05
N GLU A 84 8.59 -33.36 -5.85
CA GLU A 84 9.97 -32.93 -5.59
C GLU A 84 10.98 -34.06 -5.84
N SER A 85 10.71 -35.27 -5.37
CA SER A 85 11.57 -36.43 -5.63
C SER A 85 11.69 -36.73 -7.13
N ARG A 86 10.60 -36.64 -7.89
CA ARG A 86 10.64 -36.81 -9.35
C ARG A 86 11.48 -35.72 -10.01
N LYS A 87 11.40 -34.47 -9.53
CA LYS A 87 12.17 -33.33 -10.03
C LYS A 87 13.67 -33.52 -9.79
N GLU A 88 14.09 -33.88 -8.58
CA GLU A 88 15.49 -34.20 -8.27
C GLU A 88 16.04 -35.31 -9.17
N THR A 89 15.21 -36.31 -9.47
CA THR A 89 15.58 -37.42 -10.37
C THR A 89 15.78 -36.93 -11.81
N THR A 90 14.94 -36.02 -12.30
CA THR A 90 15.10 -35.43 -13.64
C THR A 90 16.29 -34.48 -13.72
N GLU A 91 16.55 -33.67 -12.68
CA GLU A 91 17.71 -32.80 -12.62
C GLU A 91 19.02 -33.60 -12.62
N SER A 92 19.05 -34.73 -11.89
CA SER A 92 20.20 -35.65 -11.89
C SER A 92 20.47 -36.21 -13.29
N LYS A 93 19.42 -36.60 -14.03
CA LYS A 93 19.54 -37.10 -15.41
C LYS A 93 20.00 -36.03 -16.39
N ILE A 94 19.54 -34.80 -16.23
CA ILE A 94 19.96 -33.67 -17.06
C ILE A 94 21.44 -33.37 -16.80
N LYS A 95 21.86 -33.40 -15.54
CA LYS A 95 23.26 -33.19 -15.17
C LYS A 95 24.18 -34.27 -15.72
N GLU A 96 23.78 -35.54 -15.64
CA GLU A 96 24.51 -36.67 -16.25
C GLU A 96 24.63 -36.51 -17.77
N ALA A 97 23.54 -36.10 -18.45
CA ALA A 97 23.56 -35.85 -19.89
C ALA A 97 24.46 -34.65 -20.28
N LEU A 98 24.57 -33.63 -19.44
CA LEU A 98 25.46 -32.49 -19.67
C LEU A 98 26.93 -32.89 -19.47
N GLU A 99 27.24 -33.72 -18.46
CA GLU A 99 28.60 -34.25 -18.22
C GLU A 99 29.07 -35.19 -19.36
N GLU A 100 28.15 -35.92 -20.02
CA GLU A 100 28.46 -36.70 -21.24
C GLU A 100 28.77 -35.82 -22.46
N ILE A 101 28.15 -34.64 -22.56
CA ILE A 101 28.39 -33.70 -23.67
C ILE A 101 29.72 -32.94 -23.48
N GLU A 102 30.13 -32.71 -22.22
CA GLU A 102 31.29 -31.88 -21.88
C GLU A 102 32.65 -32.62 -21.98
N ASN A 103 32.65 -33.94 -22.22
CA ASN A 103 33.89 -34.73 -22.43
C ASN A 103 34.01 -35.35 -23.84
N PRO A 104 34.41 -34.60 -24.89
CA PRO A 104 34.73 -35.19 -26.19
C PRO A 104 36.24 -35.16 -26.48
N VAL A 105 37.03 -36.09 -25.92
CA VAL A 105 38.39 -36.45 -26.40
C VAL A 105 38.65 -37.91 -25.97
N HIS A 106 38.91 -38.92 -26.81
CA HIS A 106 39.78 -39.02 -27.98
C HIS A 106 39.41 -40.25 -28.85
N ASP A 107 39.82 -40.17 -30.12
CA ASP A 107 40.15 -41.26 -31.06
C ASP A 107 39.04 -41.99 -31.83
N THR A 108 38.86 -41.59 -33.10
CA THR A 108 39.15 -42.54 -34.19
C THR A 108 39.50 -41.82 -35.50
N GLU A 109 40.72 -42.08 -35.97
CA GLU A 109 41.15 -41.89 -37.36
C GLU A 109 40.35 -42.81 -38.30
N LEU A 110 40.01 -42.33 -39.51
CA LEU A 110 40.34 -42.95 -40.82
C LEU A 110 39.31 -42.65 -41.93
N GLN A 111 39.87 -42.04 -42.98
CA GLN A 111 39.68 -42.33 -44.41
C GLN A 111 38.36 -42.04 -45.12
N ALA A 112 38.48 -41.06 -46.02
CA ALA A 112 37.76 -40.97 -47.28
C ALA A 112 38.06 -42.16 -48.19
N GLU A 113 37.04 -42.68 -48.88
CA GLU A 113 37.06 -43.09 -50.29
C GLU A 113 35.69 -43.67 -50.68
N GLY A 114 35.29 -43.46 -51.94
CA GLY A 114 34.60 -44.51 -52.69
C GLY A 114 33.10 -44.39 -52.92
N GLU A 115 32.77 -43.79 -54.05
CA GLU A 115 31.95 -44.42 -55.12
C GLU A 115 30.55 -44.99 -54.84
N SER A 116 29.60 -44.38 -55.55
CA SER A 116 28.68 -45.02 -56.50
C SER A 116 27.62 -46.01 -55.98
N LYS A 117 26.35 -45.70 -56.28
CA LYS A 117 25.53 -46.31 -57.36
C LYS A 117 24.05 -46.21 -57.00
N TYR A 118 23.26 -45.86 -58.03
CA TYR A 118 21.97 -46.46 -58.44
C TYR A 118 20.95 -46.84 -57.34
N ASP A 119 19.66 -46.64 -57.50
CA ASP A 119 18.81 -46.07 -58.53
C ASP A 119 17.41 -46.12 -57.90
N ASP A 120 16.49 -45.42 -58.54
CA ASP A 120 15.13 -45.90 -58.79
C ASP A 120 14.00 -45.76 -57.75
N LEU A 121 12.93 -45.17 -58.33
CA LEU A 121 11.49 -45.39 -58.12
C LEU A 121 10.82 -44.60 -56.98
N ARG A 122 9.71 -43.88 -57.17
CA ARG A 122 8.86 -43.66 -58.35
C ARG A 122 7.77 -42.64 -58.01
N GLU A 123 7.55 -41.74 -58.97
CA GLU A 123 6.31 -41.08 -59.44
C GLU A 123 5.12 -40.74 -58.53
N GLY A 124 4.62 -39.51 -58.78
CA GLY A 124 3.20 -39.13 -58.83
C GLY A 124 3.02 -37.71 -58.28
N GLY A 125 3.11 -36.61 -59.05
CA GLY A 125 2.25 -36.24 -60.19
C GLY A 125 0.94 -35.61 -59.66
N GLY A 126 0.54 -34.37 -59.94
CA GLY A 126 1.11 -33.29 -60.74
C GLY A 126 0.19 -32.05 -60.73
N LYS A 127 0.66 -30.99 -61.40
CA LYS A 127 -0.07 -29.90 -62.10
C LYS A 127 -1.21 -29.18 -61.35
N SER A 128 -1.05 -27.87 -61.12
CA SER A 128 -1.41 -26.82 -62.10
C SER A 128 -1.35 -25.42 -61.46
N GLU A 129 -0.58 -24.52 -62.08
CA GLU A 129 -0.79 -23.05 -62.11
C GLU A 129 -2.11 -22.72 -62.86
N PRO A 130 -2.75 -21.52 -62.72
CA PRO A 130 -2.08 -20.22 -62.80
C PRO A 130 -2.65 -19.02 -61.97
N LYS A 131 -1.78 -17.99 -61.90
CA LYS A 131 -1.96 -16.53 -61.81
C LYS A 131 -3.39 -15.94 -61.73
N GLU A 132 -3.56 -14.98 -60.82
CA GLU A 132 -4.05 -13.62 -61.16
C GLU A 132 -3.69 -12.59 -60.08
N GLU A 133 -3.34 -11.39 -60.54
CA GLU A 133 -2.94 -10.19 -59.81
C GLU A 133 -4.12 -9.54 -59.10
N PHE A 134 -3.93 -8.98 -57.90
CA PHE A 134 -4.65 -7.78 -57.45
C PHE A 134 -3.78 -7.00 -56.45
N GLU A 135 -3.30 -5.84 -56.89
CA GLU A 135 -2.82 -4.73 -56.07
C GLU A 135 -4.02 -4.00 -55.46
N GLU A 136 -4.04 -3.79 -54.13
CA GLU A 136 -4.59 -2.55 -53.54
C GLU A 136 -4.13 -2.35 -52.08
N LEU A 137 -3.21 -1.39 -51.92
CA LEU A 137 -3.07 -0.37 -50.87
C LEU A 137 -3.51 -0.67 -49.42
N VAL A 138 -2.51 -0.89 -48.55
CA VAL A 138 -2.59 -0.66 -47.09
C VAL A 138 -1.59 0.45 -46.72
N PRO A 139 -1.95 1.48 -45.95
CA PRO A 139 -0.99 2.50 -45.50
C PRO A 139 -0.18 2.04 -44.29
N ASP A 140 1.12 2.33 -44.39
CA ASP A 140 2.19 2.44 -43.39
C ASP A 140 1.96 1.93 -41.95
N SER A 141 2.67 0.85 -41.63
CA SER A 141 3.02 0.41 -40.27
C SER A 141 4.54 0.51 -40.05
N LYS A 142 5.12 1.69 -40.31
CA LYS A 142 6.57 1.92 -40.17
C LYS A 142 7.03 2.29 -38.76
N ASP A 143 6.16 2.87 -37.93
CA ASP A 143 6.53 3.33 -36.58
C ASP A 143 6.68 2.21 -35.52
N ARG A 144 6.45 0.95 -35.89
CA ARG A 144 6.50 -0.19 -34.95
C ARG A 144 7.74 -1.08 -35.10
N LEU A 145 8.59 -0.81 -36.09
CA LEU A 145 9.82 -1.57 -36.33
C LEU A 145 11.06 -0.84 -35.79
N GLU A 146 11.07 0.49 -35.79
CA GLU A 146 12.20 1.28 -35.26
C GLU A 146 12.35 1.08 -33.72
N SER A 147 11.24 0.93 -32.99
CA SER A 147 11.26 0.66 -31.54
C SER A 147 11.75 -0.73 -31.13
N LYS A 148 11.88 -1.69 -32.07
CA LYS A 148 12.40 -3.03 -31.76
C LYS A 148 13.92 -3.15 -31.96
N GLU A 149 14.49 -2.35 -32.85
CA GLU A 149 15.94 -2.30 -33.05
C GLU A 149 16.62 -1.50 -31.93
N GLU A 150 16.05 -0.35 -31.52
CA GLU A 150 16.57 0.43 -30.38
C GLU A 150 16.51 -0.35 -29.05
N VAL A 151 15.42 -1.09 -28.79
CA VAL A 151 15.30 -1.93 -27.58
C VAL A 151 16.27 -3.12 -27.61
N LYS A 152 16.68 -3.58 -28.79
CA LYS A 152 17.68 -4.63 -28.93
C LYS A 152 19.08 -4.11 -28.67
N GLU A 153 19.40 -2.92 -29.17
CA GLU A 153 20.70 -2.25 -28.98
C GLU A 153 20.95 -1.86 -27.50
N ILE A 154 19.91 -1.40 -26.80
CA ILE A 154 19.95 -1.13 -25.35
C ILE A 154 20.12 -2.42 -24.53
N LYS A 155 19.45 -3.52 -24.92
CA LYS A 155 19.59 -4.82 -24.22
C LYS A 155 20.96 -5.47 -24.43
N GLU A 156 21.54 -5.34 -25.62
CA GLU A 156 22.91 -5.81 -25.88
C GLU A 156 23.94 -4.99 -25.09
N SER A 157 23.73 -3.68 -24.93
CA SER A 157 24.60 -2.80 -24.13
C SER A 157 24.56 -3.09 -22.61
N ILE A 158 23.43 -3.60 -22.09
CA ILE A 158 23.28 -3.95 -20.67
C ILE A 158 23.93 -5.32 -20.34
N ASN A 159 23.81 -6.29 -21.25
CA ASN A 159 24.39 -7.63 -21.05
C ASN A 159 25.93 -7.63 -21.07
N ASP A 160 26.56 -6.67 -21.77
CA ASP A 160 28.02 -6.54 -21.80
C ASP A 160 28.60 -5.89 -20.53
N ALA A 161 27.76 -5.31 -19.65
CA ALA A 161 28.17 -4.65 -18.40
C ALA A 161 28.04 -5.53 -17.14
N GLU A 162 27.31 -6.66 -17.20
CA GLU A 162 27.11 -7.55 -16.06
C GLU A 162 28.35 -8.38 -15.63
N PRO A 163 29.27 -8.84 -16.50
CA PRO A 163 30.39 -9.67 -16.05
C PRO A 163 31.49 -8.91 -15.28
N GLU A 164 31.53 -7.57 -15.31
CA GLU A 164 32.50 -6.77 -14.51
C GLU A 164 32.02 -6.47 -13.07
N LEU A 165 30.74 -6.71 -12.76
CA LEU A 165 30.18 -6.49 -11.42
C LEU A 165 30.28 -7.72 -10.52
N GLU A 166 30.28 -8.94 -11.07
CA GLU A 166 30.39 -10.18 -10.28
C GLU A 166 31.83 -10.48 -9.82
N GLU A 167 32.86 -10.03 -10.55
CA GLU A 167 34.26 -10.30 -10.17
C GLU A 167 34.77 -9.36 -9.04
N ASN A 168 34.11 -8.22 -8.82
CA ASN A 168 34.46 -7.26 -7.76
C ASN A 168 33.84 -7.57 -6.39
N LEU A 169 32.95 -8.56 -6.28
CA LEU A 169 32.27 -8.92 -5.02
C LEU A 169 32.94 -10.06 -4.22
N SER A 170 33.99 -10.71 -4.75
CA SER A 170 34.62 -11.85 -4.04
C SER A 170 35.87 -11.53 -3.20
N ASN A 171 36.35 -10.28 -3.21
CA ASN A 171 37.54 -9.87 -2.45
C ASN A 171 37.28 -8.61 -1.60
N LYS A 172 36.66 -8.76 -0.43
CA LYS A 172 36.77 -7.78 0.67
C LYS A 172 36.32 -8.40 2.00
N ASP A 173 37.21 -9.15 2.63
CA ASP A 173 37.22 -9.30 4.09
C ASP A 173 37.76 -7.99 4.68
N GLY A 174 36.85 -7.11 5.09
CA GLY A 174 37.16 -5.84 5.75
C GLY A 174 35.90 -5.27 6.37
N ALA A 175 35.96 -4.98 7.68
CA ALA A 175 34.86 -4.55 8.53
C ALA A 175 33.88 -3.54 7.87
N ALA A 176 32.58 -3.82 8.02
CA ALA A 176 31.51 -2.94 7.61
C ALA A 176 31.57 -1.58 8.34
N PRO A 177 31.28 -0.46 7.66
CA PRO A 177 31.10 0.81 8.34
C PRO A 177 29.73 0.81 9.03
N GLU A 178 29.74 1.12 10.33
CA GLU A 178 28.54 1.34 11.12
C GLU A 178 27.80 2.57 10.57
N ASP A 179 26.59 2.35 10.07
CA ASP A 179 25.62 3.39 9.72
C ASP A 179 25.05 3.98 11.02
N SER A 180 25.81 4.91 11.60
CA SER A 180 25.37 5.72 12.73
C SER A 180 24.63 6.94 12.21
N GLY A 181 23.37 7.10 12.59
CA GLY A 181 22.57 8.30 12.29
C GLY A 181 23.40 9.57 12.49
N THR A 182 23.48 10.38 11.44
CA THR A 182 24.37 11.53 11.30
C THR A 182 24.06 12.61 12.33
N ARG A 183 24.62 12.48 13.53
CA ARG A 183 25.17 13.63 14.23
C ARG A 183 26.26 14.19 13.32
N PHE A 184 26.12 15.44 12.90
CA PHE A 184 27.20 16.13 12.19
C PHE A 184 28.48 15.99 13.03
N ARG A 185 29.50 15.36 12.45
CA ARG A 185 30.85 15.29 13.02
C ARG A 185 31.67 16.43 12.43
N GLU A 186 32.81 16.70 13.06
CA GLU A 186 33.85 17.59 12.52
C GLU A 186 34.11 17.24 11.04
N ILE A 187 34.22 18.26 10.20
CA ILE A 187 34.54 18.16 8.78
C ILE A 187 36.02 17.82 8.68
N HIS A 188 36.33 16.68 8.09
CA HIS A 188 37.68 16.14 7.99
C HIS A 188 38.20 16.10 6.55
N THR A 189 37.33 16.22 5.54
CA THR A 189 37.71 16.15 4.13
C THR A 189 37.17 17.33 3.32
N GLN A 190 37.80 17.61 2.18
CA GLN A 190 37.32 18.61 1.22
C GLN A 190 35.91 18.27 0.71
N GLU A 191 35.60 16.99 0.47
CA GLU A 191 34.28 16.55 0.02
C GLU A 191 33.19 16.81 1.08
N GLU A 192 33.50 16.60 2.36
CA GLU A 192 32.59 16.93 3.48
C GLU A 192 32.38 18.44 3.58
N PHE A 193 33.43 19.24 3.35
CA PHE A 193 33.35 20.70 3.34
C PHE A 193 32.50 21.22 2.19
N ASP A 194 32.73 20.74 0.96
CA ASP A 194 31.96 21.13 -0.22
C ASP A 194 30.48 20.76 -0.06
N SER A 195 30.20 19.56 0.47
CA SER A 195 28.82 19.12 0.74
C SER A 195 28.14 19.93 1.85
N ALA A 196 28.89 20.37 2.86
CA ALA A 196 28.37 21.23 3.92
C ALA A 196 28.11 22.66 3.39
N GLN A 197 29.00 23.19 2.54
CA GLN A 197 28.85 24.49 1.91
C GLN A 197 27.54 24.60 1.13
N ASP A 198 27.21 23.58 0.32
CA ASP A 198 25.97 23.53 -0.46
C ASP A 198 24.70 23.63 0.43
N ARG A 199 24.79 23.15 1.67
CA ARG A 199 23.66 23.14 2.62
C ARG A 199 23.48 24.47 3.36
N TYR A 200 24.52 25.28 3.50
CA TYR A 200 24.50 26.53 4.26
C TYR A 200 24.79 27.73 3.37
N ALA A 201 24.03 27.88 2.27
CA ALA A 201 24.17 28.96 1.29
C ALA A 201 24.11 30.38 1.90
N ASP A 202 23.53 30.54 3.09
CA ASP A 202 23.50 31.82 3.81
C ASP A 202 24.89 32.29 4.26
N ILE A 203 25.85 31.38 4.44
CA ILE A 203 27.25 31.70 4.74
C ILE A 203 27.91 32.35 3.52
N GLU A 204 27.55 31.94 2.31
CA GLU A 204 28.06 32.53 1.05
C GLU A 204 27.66 34.00 0.89
N SER A 205 26.55 34.41 1.51
CA SER A 205 26.07 35.80 1.47
C SER A 205 26.87 36.76 2.37
N ARG A 206 27.79 36.24 3.22
CA ARG A 206 28.63 37.06 4.11
C ARG A 206 29.77 37.68 3.30
N GLY A 207 29.95 38.99 3.39
CA GLY A 207 30.88 39.74 2.51
C GLY A 207 32.38 39.41 2.63
N THR A 208 32.78 38.46 3.47
CA THR A 208 34.16 37.95 3.61
C THR A 208 34.34 36.56 3.01
N TYR A 209 33.28 35.97 2.47
CA TYR A 209 33.24 34.57 2.06
C TYR A 209 34.21 34.24 0.92
N GLU A 210 34.17 35.01 -0.17
CA GLU A 210 35.05 34.81 -1.32
C GLU A 210 36.55 34.94 -0.96
N ASP A 211 36.87 35.80 0.01
CA ASP A 211 38.25 36.03 0.48
C ASP A 211 38.78 34.85 1.34
N GLN A 212 37.90 33.95 1.80
CA GLN A 212 38.22 32.87 2.73
C GLN A 212 38.22 31.49 2.08
N LEU A 213 37.76 31.33 0.84
CA LEU A 213 37.61 30.03 0.16
C LEU A 213 38.93 29.28 -0.12
N ASP A 214 40.04 30.00 -0.26
CA ASP A 214 41.34 29.40 -0.53
C ASP A 214 41.95 28.73 0.72
N GLU A 215 41.54 29.15 1.93
CA GLU A 215 42.08 28.62 3.18
C GLU A 215 41.61 27.17 3.50
N PRO A 216 40.31 26.82 3.38
CA PRO A 216 39.82 25.44 3.49
C PRO A 216 40.48 24.47 2.50
N LYS A 217 40.58 24.85 1.22
CA LYS A 217 41.19 23.99 0.19
C LYS A 217 42.61 23.60 0.55
N LYS A 218 43.40 24.61 0.94
CA LYS A 218 44.77 24.38 1.38
C LYS A 218 44.84 23.56 2.67
N HIS A 219 43.92 23.79 3.62
CA HIS A 219 43.87 23.04 4.86
C HIS A 219 43.65 21.53 4.62
N PHE A 220 42.70 21.17 3.75
CA PHE A 220 42.41 19.77 3.45
C PHE A 220 43.52 19.12 2.59
N GLU A 221 44.13 19.87 1.66
CA GLU A 221 45.35 19.43 0.95
C GLU A 221 46.50 19.14 1.94
N ASP A 222 46.75 20.04 2.89
CA ASP A 222 47.79 19.89 3.91
C ASP A 222 47.50 18.69 4.84
N ILE A 223 46.23 18.42 5.18
CA ILE A 223 45.79 17.24 5.95
C ILE A 223 46.04 15.95 5.17
N GLU A 224 45.72 15.89 3.88
CA GLU A 224 45.96 14.72 3.02
C GLU A 224 47.46 14.40 2.90
N GLU A 225 48.31 15.44 2.92
CA GLU A 225 49.78 15.30 2.97
C GLU A 225 50.31 14.92 4.37
N GLY A 226 49.43 14.78 5.37
CA GLY A 226 49.78 14.42 6.74
C GLY A 226 50.39 15.56 7.55
N MET A 227 50.16 16.81 7.14
CA MET A 227 50.58 17.99 7.90
C MET A 227 49.49 18.40 8.90
N ASP A 228 49.94 18.79 10.10
CA ASP A 228 49.07 19.34 11.13
C ASP A 228 48.91 20.85 10.90
N THR A 229 47.77 21.25 10.33
CA THR A 229 47.45 22.65 10.06
C THR A 229 46.24 23.11 10.87
N PRO A 230 46.24 24.37 11.36
CA PRO A 230 45.11 24.91 12.10
C PRO A 230 43.87 24.99 11.19
N LYS A 231 42.71 24.60 11.74
CA LYS A 231 41.43 24.63 11.03
C LYS A 231 41.08 26.07 10.62
N PRO A 232 40.73 26.33 9.34
CA PRO A 232 40.32 27.66 8.90
C PRO A 232 39.01 28.10 9.54
N ASN A 233 38.87 29.41 9.79
CA ASN A 233 37.67 29.98 10.41
C ASN A 233 36.38 29.60 9.66
N LEU A 234 36.44 29.53 8.33
CA LEU A 234 35.26 29.19 7.50
C LEU A 234 34.80 27.74 7.72
N VAL A 235 35.71 26.80 7.95
CA VAL A 235 35.38 25.41 8.28
C VAL A 235 34.74 25.34 9.67
N GLU A 236 35.30 26.05 10.66
CA GLU A 236 34.73 26.14 12.01
C GLU A 236 33.32 26.78 12.00
N GLU A 237 33.11 27.81 11.18
CA GLU A 237 31.84 28.52 11.07
C GLU A 237 30.73 27.63 10.47
N ILE A 238 31.05 26.86 9.43
CA ILE A 238 30.13 25.87 8.84
C ILE A 238 29.83 24.73 9.82
N GLU A 239 30.83 24.26 10.58
CA GLU A 239 30.62 23.26 11.63
C GLU A 239 29.67 23.75 12.73
N ILE A 240 29.83 25.01 13.17
CA ILE A 240 28.97 25.62 14.19
C ILE A 240 27.53 25.74 13.69
N GLU A 241 27.32 26.27 12.48
CA GLU A 241 25.98 26.41 11.89
C GLU A 241 25.30 25.04 11.73
N ALA A 242 26.07 24.02 11.35
CA ALA A 242 25.57 22.65 11.24
C ALA A 242 25.15 22.04 12.57
N ILE A 243 25.90 22.34 13.65
CA ILE A 243 25.54 21.93 15.00
C ILE A 243 24.26 22.65 15.44
N GLU A 244 24.17 23.97 15.22
CA GLU A 244 23.01 24.77 15.61
C GLU A 244 21.72 24.34 14.87
N ASP A 245 21.79 24.06 13.57
CA ASP A 245 20.66 23.53 12.79
C ASP A 245 20.26 22.12 13.28
N SER A 246 21.22 21.26 13.59
CA SER A 246 20.94 19.93 14.15
C SER A 246 20.24 20.00 15.51
N GLU A 247 20.67 20.91 16.40
CA GLU A 247 20.04 21.15 17.70
C GLU A 247 18.68 21.84 17.57
N GLY A 248 18.52 22.74 16.59
CA GLY A 248 17.27 23.41 16.29
C GLY A 248 16.19 22.42 15.85
N ARG A 249 16.51 21.54 14.91
CA ARG A 249 15.62 20.47 14.44
C ARG A 249 15.32 19.43 15.53
N GLU A 250 16.28 19.14 16.41
CA GLU A 250 16.05 18.26 17.57
C GLU A 250 15.11 18.91 18.59
N LYS A 251 15.25 20.22 18.85
CA LYS A 251 14.32 20.99 19.70
C LYS A 251 12.93 21.13 19.10
N GLU A 252 12.79 21.36 17.80
CA GLU A 252 11.49 21.35 17.12
C GLU A 252 10.85 19.97 17.18
N ARG A 253 11.62 18.90 16.92
CA ARG A 253 11.14 17.51 17.07
C ARG A 253 10.70 17.17 18.50
N LEU A 254 11.41 17.67 19.51
CA LEU A 254 11.05 17.47 20.92
C LEU A 254 9.85 18.34 21.33
N ASN A 255 9.66 19.51 20.73
CA ASN A 255 8.52 20.39 20.96
C ASN A 255 7.27 20.01 20.13
N GLU A 256 7.41 19.19 19.09
CA GLU A 256 6.31 18.55 18.35
C GLU A 256 5.68 17.37 19.11
N VAL A 257 6.19 16.99 20.29
CA VAL A 257 5.43 16.14 21.21
C VAL A 257 4.24 16.95 21.71
N PRO A 258 2.99 16.63 21.31
CA PRO A 258 1.86 17.48 21.69
C PRO A 258 1.68 17.43 23.20
N GLN A 259 1.64 18.60 23.85
CA GLN A 259 1.13 18.75 25.23
C GLN A 259 -0.29 18.16 25.41
N GLU A 260 -0.98 17.82 24.32
CA GLU A 260 -2.28 17.14 24.31
C GLU A 260 -2.23 15.70 24.85
N ARG A 261 -1.08 15.02 24.89
CA ARG A 261 -0.99 13.62 25.38
C ARG A 261 -1.05 13.47 26.90
N GLU A 262 -0.62 14.46 27.68
CA GLU A 262 -0.74 14.44 29.15
C GLU A 262 -2.20 14.36 29.64
N ASN A 263 -3.19 14.48 28.73
CA ASN A 263 -4.61 14.43 29.04
C ASN A 263 -5.32 13.12 28.61
N ARG A 264 -4.66 12.18 27.92
CA ARG A 264 -5.34 11.01 27.32
C ARG A 264 -5.61 9.86 28.29
N PHE A 265 -4.76 9.72 29.31
CA PHE A 265 -4.93 8.75 30.39
C PHE A 265 -4.81 9.46 31.74
N ARG A 266 -5.83 9.33 32.59
CA ARG A 266 -5.87 9.99 33.91
C ARG A 266 -6.32 9.04 34.99
N VAL A 267 -5.67 9.15 36.15
CA VAL A 267 -6.08 8.51 37.40
C VAL A 267 -6.95 9.51 38.15
N GLU A 268 -8.22 9.18 38.34
CA GLU A 268 -9.17 10.07 39.00
C GLU A 268 -9.76 9.45 40.26
N THR A 269 -10.08 10.31 41.24
CA THR A 269 -10.89 9.92 42.37
C THR A 269 -12.36 9.88 41.94
N VAL A 270 -13.21 9.10 42.63
CA VAL A 270 -14.65 9.02 42.34
C VAL A 270 -15.34 10.41 42.33
N GLN A 271 -14.79 11.42 43.01
CA GLN A 271 -15.31 12.80 43.03
C GLN A 271 -14.92 13.64 41.80
N ASP A 272 -13.92 13.24 41.03
CA ASP A 272 -13.47 13.93 39.82
C ASP A 272 -14.22 13.44 38.57
N VAL A 273 -14.70 12.19 38.61
CA VAL A 273 -15.54 11.54 37.59
C VAL A 273 -16.87 12.27 37.39
N ASP A 274 -17.50 12.75 38.47
CA ASP A 274 -18.72 13.55 38.40
C ASP A 274 -18.47 14.84 37.59
N LYS A 275 -17.28 15.45 37.70
CA LYS A 275 -16.90 16.64 36.93
C LYS A 275 -16.54 16.32 35.47
N LEU A 276 -15.95 15.14 35.20
CA LEU A 276 -15.71 14.67 33.83
C LEU A 276 -17.02 14.37 33.09
N SER A 277 -18.05 13.87 33.80
CA SER A 277 -19.38 13.65 33.22
C SER A 277 -20.11 14.95 32.88
N GLU A 278 -19.75 16.06 33.53
CA GLU A 278 -20.24 17.42 33.28
C GLU A 278 -19.42 18.20 32.25
N LEU A 279 -18.17 17.77 31.99
CA LEU A 279 -17.39 18.24 30.85
C LEU A 279 -18.04 17.68 29.60
N ASP A 280 -18.86 18.51 28.96
CA ASP A 280 -19.30 18.35 27.58
C ASP A 280 -18.04 18.26 26.71
N LEU A 281 -17.49 17.04 26.59
CA LEU A 281 -16.40 16.65 25.69
C LEU A 281 -16.97 16.82 24.27
N GLY A 282 -17.05 18.07 23.85
CA GLY A 282 -17.91 18.48 22.76
C GLY A 282 -17.59 17.74 21.47
N ASN A 283 -18.60 17.07 20.92
CA ASN A 283 -18.72 16.66 19.51
C ASN A 283 -17.52 15.96 18.84
N GLN A 284 -16.52 15.47 19.58
CA GLN A 284 -15.59 14.49 19.05
C GLN A 284 -16.16 13.13 19.41
N ASP A 285 -16.44 12.29 18.42
CA ASP A 285 -16.97 10.93 18.52
C ASP A 285 -16.04 9.95 19.32
N GLY A 286 -15.12 10.46 20.14
CA GLY A 286 -14.19 9.68 20.93
C GLY A 286 -14.89 8.86 22.00
N THR A 287 -14.67 7.55 21.98
CA THR A 287 -15.19 6.65 23.01
C THR A 287 -14.36 6.79 24.29
N VAL A 288 -14.86 7.53 25.29
CA VAL A 288 -14.24 7.52 26.62
C VAL A 288 -14.45 6.16 27.27
N ARG A 289 -13.38 5.54 27.74
CA ARG A 289 -13.38 4.21 28.34
C ARG A 289 -12.86 4.27 29.76
N CYS A 290 -13.50 3.55 30.67
CA CYS A 290 -13.16 3.60 32.08
C CYS A 290 -12.91 2.20 32.61
N GLY A 291 -11.93 2.06 33.49
CA GLY A 291 -11.63 0.83 34.20
C GLY A 291 -11.22 1.10 35.63
N THR A 292 -11.53 0.19 36.54
CA THR A 292 -11.21 0.32 37.97
C THR A 292 -10.23 -0.77 38.39
N ILE A 293 -9.20 -0.42 39.14
CA ILE A 293 -8.26 -1.35 39.80
C ILE A 293 -8.03 -0.83 41.23
N GLU A 294 -8.14 -1.70 42.24
CA GLU A 294 -7.74 -1.40 43.64
C GLU A 294 -8.21 -0.01 44.15
N ASP A 295 -9.47 0.33 43.87
CA ASP A 295 -10.15 1.59 44.22
C ASP A 295 -9.71 2.86 43.43
N LYS A 296 -8.86 2.72 42.42
CA LYS A 296 -8.52 3.79 41.46
C LYS A 296 -9.33 3.63 40.18
N MET A 297 -9.91 4.73 39.70
CA MET A 297 -10.56 4.78 38.39
C MET A 297 -9.59 5.36 37.37
N TYR A 298 -9.45 4.65 36.27
CA TYR A 298 -8.64 5.02 35.13
C TYR A 298 -9.57 5.40 33.99
N VAL A 299 -9.29 6.54 33.39
CA VAL A 299 -10.03 7.06 32.23
C VAL A 299 -9.09 7.09 31.04
N TRP A 300 -9.50 6.43 29.96
CA TRP A 300 -8.76 6.34 28.72
C TRP A 300 -9.60 6.91 27.57
N THR A 301 -9.01 7.84 26.83
CA THR A 301 -9.60 8.38 25.60
C THR A 301 -8.69 7.97 24.44
N PRO A 302 -8.91 6.78 23.84
CA PRO A 302 -8.12 6.32 22.71
C PRO A 302 -8.22 7.31 21.55
N ASP A 303 -7.10 7.51 20.87
CA ASP A 303 -7.09 8.21 19.59
C ASP A 303 -7.42 7.20 18.51
N ASP A 304 -8.71 7.10 18.16
CA ASP A 304 -9.22 6.17 17.15
C ASP A 304 -8.91 6.62 15.70
N SER A 305 -7.96 7.55 15.50
CA SER A 305 -7.58 8.02 14.18
C SER A 305 -7.11 6.86 13.29
N PRO A 306 -7.63 6.73 12.05
CA PRO A 306 -7.16 5.73 11.11
C PRO A 306 -5.71 5.95 10.66
N THR A 307 -5.09 7.06 11.09
CA THR A 307 -3.71 7.39 10.77
C THR A 307 -2.69 6.80 11.73
N GLN A 308 -3.11 6.31 12.90
CA GLN A 308 -2.19 5.69 13.85
C GLN A 308 -1.93 4.22 13.54
N LEU A 309 -0.66 3.82 13.54
CA LEU A 309 -0.26 2.43 13.30
C LEU A 309 -0.72 1.51 14.45
N GLU A 310 -0.82 2.04 15.66
CA GLU A 310 -1.37 1.37 16.84
C GLU A 310 -2.79 0.84 16.57
N ASN A 311 -3.63 1.64 15.91
CA ASN A 311 -4.99 1.23 15.55
C ASN A 311 -4.99 0.21 14.42
N ILE A 312 -4.10 0.37 13.45
CA ILE A 312 -4.00 -0.54 12.30
C ILE A 312 -3.51 -1.92 12.71
N TYR A 313 -2.62 -1.98 13.70
CA TYR A 313 -2.05 -3.22 14.20
C TYR A 313 -2.78 -3.74 15.45
N SER A 314 -3.93 -3.18 15.79
CA SER A 314 -4.69 -3.49 17.02
C SER A 314 -4.97 -5.00 17.18
N ASP A 315 -5.25 -5.71 16.10
CA ASP A 315 -5.52 -7.15 16.10
C ASP A 315 -4.28 -8.02 15.78
N LEU A 316 -3.10 -7.41 15.69
CA LEU A 316 -1.81 -8.07 15.47
C LEU A 316 -1.06 -8.26 16.78
N TYR A 317 0.08 -8.96 16.72
CA TYR A 317 0.95 -9.21 17.85
C TYR A 317 2.33 -8.59 17.62
N TYR A 318 2.79 -7.87 18.63
CA TYR A 318 4.12 -7.30 18.74
C TYR A 318 4.99 -8.27 19.53
N TYR A 319 6.02 -8.82 18.90
CA TYR A 319 6.94 -9.76 19.54
C TYR A 319 8.22 -9.04 19.95
N PHE A 320 8.55 -9.09 21.22
CA PHE A 320 9.75 -8.47 21.76
C PHE A 320 10.99 -9.35 21.49
N ARG A 321 12.11 -8.70 21.15
CA ARG A 321 13.40 -9.36 20.83
C ARG A 321 13.83 -10.25 21.98
N ASP A 322 13.93 -9.67 23.16
CA ASP A 322 14.38 -10.37 24.36
C ASP A 322 13.41 -10.18 25.53
N LYS A 323 13.70 -10.92 26.61
CA LYS A 323 12.85 -10.94 27.79
C LYS A 323 13.04 -9.68 28.63
N GLU A 324 14.22 -9.08 28.61
CA GLU A 324 14.54 -7.91 29.42
C GLU A 324 13.74 -6.71 28.95
N SER A 325 13.71 -6.44 27.64
CA SER A 325 12.88 -5.38 27.05
C SER A 325 11.39 -5.60 27.28
N PHE A 326 10.89 -6.83 27.09
CA PHE A 326 9.50 -7.17 27.40
C PHE A 326 9.15 -6.89 28.86
N ASP A 327 10.00 -7.36 29.79
CA ASP A 327 9.78 -7.23 31.23
C ASP A 327 9.95 -5.78 31.70
N GLN A 328 10.80 -5.00 31.05
CA GLN A 328 10.94 -3.56 31.29
C GLN A 328 9.71 -2.80 30.82
N TYR A 329 9.21 -3.08 29.60
CA TYR A 329 8.01 -2.44 29.07
C TYR A 329 6.79 -2.66 29.97
N ILE A 330 6.56 -3.90 30.44
CA ILE A 330 5.47 -4.20 31.39
C ILE A 330 5.67 -3.45 32.71
N ARG A 331 6.90 -3.38 33.24
CA ARG A 331 7.21 -2.65 34.47
C ARG A 331 6.95 -1.16 34.35
N ASP A 332 7.35 -0.53 33.24
CA ASP A 332 7.14 0.91 33.02
C ASP A 332 5.65 1.27 33.03
N VAL A 333 4.79 0.39 32.50
CA VAL A 333 3.33 0.54 32.57
C VAL A 333 2.84 0.40 34.02
N GLY A 334 3.32 -0.61 34.75
CA GLY A 334 2.97 -0.81 36.17
C GLY A 334 3.38 0.36 37.07
N ASP A 335 4.57 0.91 36.84
CA ASP A 335 5.09 2.08 37.55
C ASP A 335 4.21 3.31 37.27
N SER A 336 3.74 3.48 36.03
CA SER A 336 2.85 4.58 35.62
C SER A 336 1.44 4.46 36.20
N LEU A 337 0.97 3.23 36.46
CA LEU A 337 -0.29 2.98 37.17
C LEU A 337 -0.18 3.12 38.70
N GLU A 338 1.05 3.38 39.20
CA GLU A 338 1.39 3.41 40.62
C GLU A 338 1.00 2.10 41.36
N ILE A 339 1.11 0.95 40.68
CA ILE A 339 0.80 -0.35 41.28
C ILE A 339 2.02 -0.80 42.09
N PRO A 340 1.91 -0.97 43.42
CA PRO A 340 3.05 -1.21 44.31
C PRO A 340 3.67 -2.61 44.18
N THR A 341 3.27 -3.42 43.19
CA THR A 341 3.62 -4.83 43.10
C THR A 341 4.98 -5.04 42.41
N GLN A 342 5.97 -5.56 43.14
CA GLN A 342 7.18 -6.13 42.53
C GLN A 342 6.92 -7.50 41.86
N ASN A 343 5.71 -8.05 42.02
CA ASN A 343 5.31 -9.34 41.48
C ASN A 343 4.71 -9.19 40.09
N ARG A 344 5.48 -9.60 39.07
CA ARG A 344 5.07 -9.59 37.67
C ARG A 344 3.71 -10.26 37.40
N ASN A 345 3.44 -11.42 38.02
CA ASN A 345 2.20 -12.14 37.76
C ASN A 345 0.96 -11.39 38.30
N GLU A 346 1.18 -10.52 39.28
CA GLU A 346 0.13 -9.68 39.86
C GLU A 346 -0.11 -8.48 38.95
N LEU A 347 0.96 -7.83 38.48
CA LEU A 347 0.88 -6.76 37.48
C LEU A 347 0.20 -7.22 36.19
N GLU A 348 0.54 -8.40 35.66
CA GLU A 348 -0.12 -8.95 34.47
C GLU A 348 -1.63 -9.16 34.68
N LYS A 349 -2.04 -9.68 35.85
CA LYS A 349 -3.47 -9.83 36.18
C LYS A 349 -4.18 -8.49 36.23
N VAL A 350 -3.54 -7.49 36.83
CA VAL A 350 -4.08 -6.13 36.92
C VAL A 350 -4.23 -5.51 35.53
N LEU A 351 -3.22 -5.65 34.66
CA LEU A 351 -3.29 -5.18 33.27
C LEU A 351 -4.39 -5.90 32.48
N HIS A 352 -4.56 -7.21 32.68
CA HIS A 352 -5.65 -7.97 32.06
C HIS A 352 -7.02 -7.49 32.56
N GLU A 353 -7.18 -7.26 33.87
CA GLU A 353 -8.41 -6.76 34.46
C GLU A 353 -8.76 -5.36 33.93
N LEU A 354 -7.79 -4.46 33.85
CA LEU A 354 -7.96 -3.12 33.28
C LEU A 354 -8.37 -3.19 31.81
N ALA A 355 -7.61 -3.95 31.01
CA ALA A 355 -7.88 -4.11 29.60
C ALA A 355 -9.26 -4.75 29.34
N SER A 356 -9.72 -5.67 30.20
CA SER A 356 -11.06 -6.27 30.07
C SER A 356 -12.21 -5.29 30.27
N GLN A 357 -11.95 -4.17 30.94
CA GLN A 357 -12.90 -3.08 31.13
C GLN A 357 -12.78 -2.01 30.03
N MET A 358 -11.59 -1.84 29.45
CA MET A 358 -11.27 -0.76 28.51
C MET A 358 -11.25 -1.17 27.04
N LEU A 359 -11.03 -2.43 26.69
CA LEU A 359 -10.97 -2.89 25.31
C LEU A 359 -12.31 -3.44 24.85
N THR A 360 -12.63 -3.23 23.57
CA THR A 360 -13.86 -3.74 22.96
C THR A 360 -13.74 -5.21 22.60
N GLU A 361 -12.54 -5.64 22.21
CA GLU A 361 -12.27 -7.02 21.82
C GLU A 361 -12.14 -7.93 23.05
N PRO A 362 -12.55 -9.21 22.94
CA PRO A 362 -12.42 -10.16 24.03
C PRO A 362 -10.98 -10.24 24.53
N VAL A 363 -10.85 -10.12 25.85
CA VAL A 363 -9.59 -10.34 26.56
C VAL A 363 -9.41 -11.82 26.76
N ASP A 364 -8.30 -12.35 26.24
CA ASP A 364 -7.86 -13.72 26.46
C ASP A 364 -6.46 -13.77 27.11
N GLU A 365 -6.05 -14.95 27.58
CA GLU A 365 -4.73 -15.17 28.17
C GLU A 365 -3.57 -14.99 27.18
N ASN A 366 -3.85 -14.88 25.88
CA ASN A 366 -2.83 -14.71 24.84
C ASN A 366 -2.52 -13.24 24.54
N CYS A 367 -3.32 -12.30 25.05
CA CYS A 367 -3.14 -10.87 24.82
C CYS A 367 -1.80 -10.36 25.34
N ILE A 368 -1.34 -10.86 26.49
CA ILE A 368 0.02 -10.70 26.99
C ILE A 368 0.59 -12.10 27.19
N ASN A 369 1.48 -12.55 26.30
CA ASN A 369 2.08 -13.87 26.40
C ASN A 369 3.57 -13.77 26.74
N THR A 370 3.87 -14.03 28.01
CA THR A 370 5.23 -13.97 28.58
C THR A 370 6.17 -15.04 28.04
N ARG A 371 5.65 -16.20 27.68
CA ARG A 371 6.45 -17.32 27.15
C ARG A 371 6.98 -17.01 25.77
N THR A 372 6.13 -16.46 24.91
CA THR A 372 6.50 -16.05 23.55
C THR A 372 6.93 -14.58 23.47
N LYS A 373 6.89 -13.85 24.58
CA LYS A 373 7.25 -12.43 24.71
C LYS A 373 6.51 -11.57 23.70
N ARG A 374 5.19 -11.72 23.61
CA ARG A 374 4.36 -10.94 22.69
C ARG A 374 3.18 -10.28 23.38
N ILE A 375 2.75 -9.16 22.81
CA ILE A 375 1.59 -8.40 23.26
C ILE A 375 0.69 -8.11 22.05
N ARG A 376 -0.63 -8.22 22.19
CA ARG A 376 -1.61 -7.87 21.15
C ARG A 376 -1.62 -6.34 20.94
N GLY A 377 -1.90 -5.86 19.75
CA GLY A 377 -1.69 -4.46 19.41
C GLY A 377 -2.60 -3.47 20.13
N ASP A 378 -3.85 -3.83 20.37
CA ASP A 378 -4.78 -3.06 21.19
C ASP A 378 -4.31 -2.91 22.65
N TYR A 379 -3.64 -3.94 23.18
CA TYR A 379 -2.95 -3.87 24.46
C TYR A 379 -1.72 -2.95 24.39
N VAL A 380 -0.91 -3.04 23.33
CA VAL A 380 0.23 -2.13 23.13
C VAL A 380 -0.24 -0.67 23.05
N HIS A 381 -1.36 -0.39 22.38
CA HIS A 381 -1.94 0.95 22.33
C HIS A 381 -2.29 1.45 23.74
N LEU A 382 -3.10 0.68 24.49
CA LEU A 382 -3.46 1.03 25.86
C LEU A 382 -2.22 1.22 26.76
N MET A 383 -1.26 0.31 26.67
CA MET A 383 -0.03 0.33 27.46
C MET A 383 0.88 1.52 27.13
N ASN A 384 0.96 1.89 25.86
CA ASN A 384 1.67 3.09 25.42
C ASN A 384 1.03 4.35 25.99
N ASP A 385 -0.30 4.46 25.95
CA ASP A 385 -1.01 5.60 26.53
C ASP A 385 -0.86 5.68 28.05
N ILE A 386 -0.88 4.55 28.75
CA ILE A 386 -0.62 4.48 30.20
C ILE A 386 0.79 4.96 30.55
N SER A 387 1.79 4.49 29.80
CA SER A 387 3.21 4.76 30.08
C SER A 387 3.73 6.05 29.45
N GLY A 388 2.91 6.76 28.69
CA GLY A 388 3.32 7.93 27.91
C GLY A 388 4.30 7.62 26.78
N LYS A 389 4.39 6.34 26.35
CA LYS A 389 5.26 5.88 25.27
C LYS A 389 4.57 5.94 23.92
N THR A 390 5.37 5.85 22.86
CA THR A 390 4.95 5.72 21.46
C THR A 390 5.47 4.42 20.88
N LEU A 391 4.98 4.00 19.71
CA LEU A 391 5.58 2.87 18.98
C LEU A 391 7.07 3.09 18.67
N LYS A 392 7.49 4.34 18.46
CA LYS A 392 8.90 4.69 18.22
C LYS A 392 9.78 4.41 19.44
N ASP A 393 9.27 4.64 20.65
CA ASP A 393 10.02 4.40 21.90
C ASP A 393 10.30 2.91 22.15
N ILE A 394 9.49 2.03 21.56
CA ILE A 394 9.65 0.57 21.67
C ILE A 394 10.15 -0.08 20.37
N GLU A 395 10.44 0.70 19.32
CA GLU A 395 10.81 0.18 17.98
C GLU A 395 11.99 -0.79 18.05
N GLY A 396 13.05 -0.40 18.77
CA GLY A 396 14.25 -1.21 18.96
C GLY A 396 14.01 -2.49 19.77
N ASP A 397 12.94 -2.55 20.56
CA ASP A 397 12.60 -3.71 21.40
C ASP A 397 11.74 -4.73 20.66
N ILE A 398 11.06 -4.33 19.58
CA ILE A 398 10.19 -5.22 18.80
C ILE A 398 10.99 -5.92 17.71
N SER A 399 10.90 -7.25 17.69
CA SER A 399 11.49 -8.12 16.67
C SER A 399 10.61 -8.29 15.44
N ARG A 400 9.29 -8.28 15.61
CA ARG A 400 8.32 -8.46 14.53
C ARG A 400 6.90 -8.02 14.92
N VAL A 401 6.13 -7.61 13.93
CA VAL A 401 4.67 -7.40 13.99
C VAL A 401 3.99 -8.35 13.03
N THR A 402 3.12 -9.22 13.55
CA THR A 402 2.51 -10.30 12.75
C THR A 402 1.24 -10.85 13.39
N GLY A 403 0.55 -11.76 12.72
CA GLY A 403 -0.64 -12.44 13.24
C GLY A 403 -0.32 -13.41 14.38
N GLN A 404 -1.37 -14.02 14.93
CA GLN A 404 -1.28 -14.91 16.09
C GLN A 404 -0.32 -16.11 15.91
N ASN A 405 -0.08 -16.56 14.69
CA ASN A 405 0.83 -17.70 14.45
C ASN A 405 2.31 -17.30 14.38
N GLY A 406 2.63 -16.01 14.41
CA GLY A 406 4.03 -15.55 14.36
C GLY A 406 4.69 -15.63 12.98
N HIS A 407 3.93 -16.00 11.93
CA HIS A 407 4.42 -16.21 10.57
C HIS A 407 4.03 -15.06 9.64
N GLY A 408 4.99 -14.65 8.81
CA GLY A 408 4.84 -13.49 7.92
C GLY A 408 4.78 -12.17 8.70
N GLY A 409 4.38 -11.10 8.02
CA GLY A 409 4.27 -9.76 8.61
C GLY A 409 5.51 -8.91 8.36
N ILE A 410 5.91 -8.15 9.37
CA ILE A 410 7.05 -7.23 9.34
C ILE A 410 8.09 -7.73 10.35
N GLU A 411 9.31 -7.98 9.90
CA GLU A 411 10.48 -8.22 10.76
C GLU A 411 11.16 -6.88 11.04
N ASN A 412 11.82 -6.71 12.19
CA ASN A 412 12.47 -5.45 12.58
C ASN A 412 11.61 -4.21 12.23
N PRO A 413 10.36 -4.15 12.73
CA PRO A 413 9.40 -3.15 12.31
C PRO A 413 9.91 -1.74 12.58
N ARG A 414 9.57 -0.83 11.68
CA ARG A 414 9.74 0.61 11.82
C ARG A 414 8.37 1.27 11.89
N PHE A 415 8.26 2.36 12.65
CA PHE A 415 6.99 3.04 12.89
C PHE A 415 7.05 4.49 12.38
N PRO A 416 6.99 4.69 11.05
CA PRO A 416 6.89 6.03 10.50
C PRO A 416 5.63 6.73 11.04
N HIS A 417 5.71 8.04 11.25
CA HIS A 417 4.64 8.88 11.78
C HIS A 417 4.61 10.22 11.05
N GLY A 418 3.52 10.98 11.24
CA GLY A 418 3.34 12.29 10.61
C GLY A 418 3.42 12.22 9.09
N GLU A 419 4.05 13.23 8.47
CA GLU A 419 4.19 13.29 7.00
C GLU A 419 4.94 12.09 6.43
N LYS A 420 5.92 11.53 7.16
CA LYS A 420 6.70 10.37 6.69
C LYS A 420 5.79 9.17 6.43
N LEU A 421 4.87 8.90 7.36
CA LEU A 421 3.87 7.83 7.20
C LEU A 421 2.95 8.09 6.02
N GLU A 422 2.45 9.31 5.87
CA GLU A 422 1.52 9.66 4.79
C GLU A 422 2.19 9.55 3.42
N VAL A 423 3.47 9.94 3.29
CA VAL A 423 4.27 9.72 2.08
C VAL A 423 4.40 8.22 1.77
N SER A 424 4.76 7.38 2.75
CA SER A 424 4.86 5.93 2.56
C SER A 424 3.53 5.30 2.14
N VAL A 425 2.43 5.72 2.77
CA VAL A 425 1.07 5.29 2.44
C VAL A 425 0.70 5.73 1.02
N ALA A 426 1.06 6.95 0.62
CA ALA A 426 0.82 7.48 -0.72
C ALA A 426 1.53 6.67 -1.82
N ARG A 427 2.83 6.38 -1.63
CA ARG A 427 3.60 5.50 -2.54
C ARG A 427 2.95 4.13 -2.70
N MET A 428 2.56 3.55 -1.57
CA MET A 428 1.90 2.26 -1.54
C MET A 428 0.52 2.32 -2.22
N ALA A 429 -0.27 3.36 -1.99
CA ALA A 429 -1.56 3.56 -2.64
C ALA A 429 -1.42 3.71 -4.16
N GLY A 430 -0.40 4.43 -4.64
CA GLY A 430 -0.09 4.58 -6.06
C GLY A 430 0.15 3.24 -6.74
N THR A 431 0.85 2.33 -6.05
CA THR A 431 1.09 0.96 -6.53
C THR A 431 -0.17 0.10 -6.42
N VAL A 432 -0.81 0.08 -5.24
CA VAL A 432 -1.90 -0.85 -4.90
C VAL A 432 -3.17 -0.57 -5.69
N MET A 433 -3.51 0.70 -5.88
CA MET A 433 -4.72 1.09 -6.61
C MET A 433 -4.59 0.80 -8.11
N SER A 434 -3.36 0.77 -8.62
CA SER A 434 -3.01 0.53 -10.02
C SER A 434 -2.98 -0.97 -10.35
N ASP A 435 -1.93 -1.70 -9.95
CA ASP A 435 -1.64 -3.06 -10.45
C ASP A 435 -1.75 -4.18 -9.40
N CYS A 436 -2.34 -3.89 -8.24
CA CYS A 436 -2.52 -4.90 -7.19
C CYS A 436 -3.97 -5.35 -6.99
N THR A 437 -4.19 -6.52 -6.39
CA THR A 437 -5.48 -6.90 -5.79
C THR A 437 -5.30 -7.14 -4.29
N ILE A 438 -6.15 -6.53 -3.46
CA ILE A 438 -6.21 -6.86 -2.03
C ILE A 438 -7.23 -7.96 -1.82
N GLU A 439 -6.80 -9.07 -1.22
CA GLU A 439 -7.65 -10.17 -0.81
C GLU A 439 -8.44 -9.83 0.47
N PRO A 440 -9.56 -10.51 0.75
CA PRO A 440 -10.34 -10.25 1.98
C PRO A 440 -9.56 -10.43 3.28
N ASN A 441 -8.49 -11.23 3.28
CA ASN A 441 -7.60 -11.44 4.43
C ASN A 441 -6.51 -10.35 4.55
N GLY A 442 -6.47 -9.38 3.64
CA GLY A 442 -5.46 -8.32 3.58
C GLY A 442 -4.22 -8.64 2.75
N VAL A 443 -4.03 -9.86 2.25
CA VAL A 443 -2.88 -10.16 1.37
C VAL A 443 -3.00 -9.35 0.08
N ILE A 444 -1.93 -8.69 -0.32
CA ILE A 444 -1.88 -7.94 -1.57
C ILE A 444 -1.15 -8.78 -2.61
N LYS A 445 -1.80 -9.02 -3.75
CA LYS A 445 -1.22 -9.64 -4.93
C LYS A 445 -0.81 -8.55 -5.91
N TYR A 446 0.49 -8.42 -6.17
CA TYR A 446 1.06 -7.50 -7.15
C TYR A 446 1.54 -8.29 -8.35
N ALA A 447 1.02 -7.99 -9.54
CA ALA A 447 1.41 -8.64 -10.78
C ALA A 447 2.32 -7.70 -11.59
N GLU A 448 3.57 -8.10 -11.83
CA GLU A 448 4.54 -7.27 -12.56
C GLU A 448 5.50 -8.14 -13.36
N SER A 449 5.77 -7.72 -14.59
CA SER A 449 6.72 -8.37 -15.51
C SER A 449 8.17 -7.96 -15.27
N ASP A 450 8.39 -6.73 -14.79
CA ASP A 450 9.72 -6.17 -14.54
C ASP A 450 10.18 -6.33 -13.08
N LYS A 451 11.24 -7.12 -12.88
CA LYS A 451 11.85 -7.32 -11.55
C LYS A 451 12.38 -6.02 -10.93
N SER A 452 12.80 -5.04 -11.72
CA SER A 452 13.31 -3.76 -11.22
C SER A 452 12.21 -3.00 -10.47
N ARG A 453 10.99 -2.97 -11.01
CA ARG A 453 9.82 -2.36 -10.37
C ARG A 453 9.40 -3.10 -9.11
N ILE A 454 9.44 -4.43 -9.13
CA ILE A 454 9.20 -5.21 -7.91
C ILE A 454 10.20 -4.80 -6.82
N ARG A 455 11.49 -4.67 -7.14
CA ARG A 455 12.50 -4.21 -6.17
C ARG A 455 12.19 -2.81 -5.62
N ILE A 456 11.77 -1.86 -6.47
CA ILE A 456 11.38 -0.51 -6.03
C ILE A 456 10.19 -0.56 -5.06
N VAL A 457 9.15 -1.33 -5.39
CA VAL A 457 7.99 -1.51 -4.50
C VAL A 457 8.41 -2.11 -3.16
N VAL A 458 9.28 -3.13 -3.17
CA VAL A 458 9.78 -3.73 -1.92
C VAL A 458 10.63 -2.76 -1.12
N GLU A 459 11.46 -1.95 -1.77
CA GLU A 459 12.27 -0.92 -1.10
C GLU A 459 11.38 0.13 -0.42
N ASN A 460 10.33 0.60 -1.11
CA ASN A 460 9.35 1.53 -0.54
C ASN A 460 8.67 0.95 0.72
N LEU A 461 8.42 -0.36 0.75
CA LEU A 461 7.85 -1.04 1.91
C LEU A 461 8.82 -1.13 3.10
N ARG A 462 10.14 -1.05 2.88
CA ARG A 462 11.13 -1.11 3.97
C ARG A 462 11.06 0.05 4.96
N GLU A 463 10.33 1.10 4.58
CA GLU A 463 10.00 2.19 5.48
C GLU A 463 9.18 1.73 6.70
N PHE A 464 8.47 0.61 6.59
CA PHE A 464 7.76 -0.04 7.70
C PHE A 464 8.59 -1.12 8.43
N GLY A 465 9.80 -1.43 7.97
CA GLY A 465 10.65 -2.52 8.48
C GLY A 465 10.96 -3.58 7.44
N ASP A 466 11.58 -4.68 7.85
CA ASP A 466 12.01 -5.75 6.95
C ASP A 466 10.79 -6.58 6.49
N ILE A 467 10.40 -6.34 5.23
CA ILE A 467 9.29 -7.03 4.58
C ILE A 467 9.84 -7.96 3.50
N ASN A 468 9.59 -9.25 3.66
CA ASN A 468 10.03 -10.30 2.75
C ASN A 468 8.82 -10.86 1.98
N PRO A 469 8.42 -10.23 0.86
CA PRO A 469 7.31 -10.73 0.07
C PRO A 469 7.72 -12.00 -0.70
N SER A 470 6.77 -12.90 -0.91
CA SER A 470 7.00 -14.11 -1.70
C SER A 470 6.57 -13.88 -3.15
N SER A 471 7.48 -14.07 -4.10
CA SER A 471 7.20 -13.94 -5.53
C SER A 471 7.16 -15.30 -6.23
N THR A 472 6.22 -15.47 -7.15
CA THR A 472 6.11 -16.65 -8.01
C THR A 472 6.05 -16.21 -9.47
N HIS A 473 6.89 -16.78 -10.32
CA HIS A 473 6.89 -16.50 -11.76
C HIS A 473 5.84 -17.34 -12.49
N ILE A 474 5.03 -16.71 -13.33
CA ILE A 474 4.04 -17.36 -14.19
C ILE A 474 4.56 -17.34 -15.62
N GLU A 475 5.16 -18.46 -16.04
CA GLU A 475 5.82 -18.58 -17.35
C GLU A 475 4.87 -18.33 -18.53
N SER A 476 3.62 -18.80 -18.44
CA SER A 476 2.63 -18.68 -19.53
C SER A 476 2.26 -17.24 -19.86
N GLU A 477 2.41 -16.33 -18.91
CA GLU A 477 2.02 -14.93 -19.01
C GLU A 477 3.21 -13.98 -18.84
N ASN A 478 4.43 -14.53 -18.70
CA ASN A 478 5.69 -13.80 -18.55
C ASN A 478 5.63 -12.67 -17.51
N HIS A 479 5.09 -12.95 -16.33
CA HIS A 479 5.07 -12.00 -15.20
C HIS A 479 5.24 -12.71 -13.86
N TYR A 480 5.52 -11.92 -12.81
CA TYR A 480 5.64 -12.37 -11.44
C TYR A 480 4.38 -11.96 -10.65
N ILE A 481 3.88 -12.86 -9.83
CA ILE A 481 2.92 -12.53 -8.77
C ILE A 481 3.69 -12.45 -7.45
N THR A 482 3.82 -11.24 -6.94
CA THR A 482 4.43 -10.94 -5.65
C THR A 482 3.34 -10.79 -4.60
N HIS A 483 3.41 -11.59 -3.53
CA HIS A 483 2.51 -11.54 -2.40
C HIS A 483 3.12 -10.66 -1.31
N ILE A 484 2.54 -9.47 -1.13
CA ILE A 484 2.94 -8.56 -0.06
C ILE A 484 2.15 -8.95 1.21
N PRO A 485 2.80 -8.98 2.40
CA PRO A 485 2.17 -9.45 3.63
C PRO A 485 0.87 -8.73 3.99
N PHE A 486 -0.05 -9.47 4.61
CA PHE A 486 -1.41 -9.02 4.90
C PHE A 486 -1.49 -7.76 5.78
N VAL A 487 -0.48 -7.53 6.63
CA VAL A 487 -0.37 -6.34 7.49
C VAL A 487 -0.36 -5.05 6.65
N MET A 488 0.25 -5.09 5.46
CA MET A 488 0.28 -3.96 4.55
C MET A 488 -1.10 -3.72 3.92
N GLY A 489 -1.81 -4.78 3.53
CA GLY A 489 -3.18 -4.62 3.03
C GLY A 489 -4.18 -4.18 4.10
N LYS A 490 -3.95 -4.53 5.38
CA LYS A 490 -4.72 -3.96 6.50
C LYS A 490 -4.57 -2.44 6.59
N ILE A 491 -3.35 -1.91 6.46
CA ILE A 491 -3.12 -0.45 6.37
C ILE A 491 -3.97 0.14 5.24
N MET A 492 -3.88 -0.41 4.04
CA MET A 492 -4.64 0.11 2.88
C MET A 492 -6.16 0.01 3.09
N MET A 493 -6.66 -1.10 3.62
CA MET A 493 -8.08 -1.32 3.87
C MET A 493 -8.64 -0.34 4.91
N GLN A 494 -7.90 -0.08 5.99
CA GLN A 494 -8.28 0.90 7.00
C GLN A 494 -8.25 2.34 6.48
N ARG A 495 -7.38 2.62 5.51
CA ARG A 495 -7.35 3.90 4.78
C ARG A 495 -8.42 4.00 3.68
N GLY A 496 -9.31 3.00 3.56
CA GLY A 496 -10.46 3.04 2.65
C GLY A 496 -10.24 2.38 1.30
N VAL A 497 -9.13 1.67 1.08
CA VAL A 497 -8.93 0.87 -0.15
C VAL A 497 -9.70 -0.44 -0.03
N PRO A 498 -10.73 -0.68 -0.87
CA PRO A 498 -11.53 -1.89 -0.72
C PRO A 498 -10.77 -3.13 -1.22
N SER A 499 -11.05 -4.27 -0.59
CA SER A 499 -10.66 -5.59 -1.10
C SER A 499 -11.53 -6.04 -2.28
N GLY A 500 -11.01 -6.90 -3.15
CA GLY A 500 -11.75 -7.45 -4.29
C GLY A 500 -11.76 -6.57 -5.56
N ASP A 501 -12.87 -6.61 -6.30
CA ASP A 501 -12.98 -6.02 -7.65
C ASP A 501 -13.25 -4.51 -7.58
N ARG A 502 -12.18 -3.71 -7.63
CA ARG A 502 -12.25 -2.24 -7.53
C ARG A 502 -12.99 -1.60 -8.71
N THR A 503 -12.98 -2.22 -9.90
CA THR A 503 -13.74 -1.74 -11.05
C THR A 503 -15.26 -1.82 -10.82
N ILE A 504 -15.76 -2.78 -10.03
CA ILE A 504 -17.18 -2.81 -9.63
C ILE A 504 -17.48 -1.79 -8.53
N GLN A 505 -16.61 -1.72 -7.53
CA GLN A 505 -16.80 -0.86 -6.35
C GLN A 505 -16.59 0.63 -6.66
N ASN A 506 -15.81 0.94 -7.69
CA ASN A 506 -15.47 2.30 -8.14
C ASN A 506 -15.06 3.21 -6.96
N PRO A 507 -14.05 2.82 -6.16
CA PRO A 507 -13.56 3.66 -5.06
C PRO A 507 -12.92 4.93 -5.61
N GLY A 508 -12.96 5.99 -4.81
CA GLY A 508 -12.11 7.17 -5.01
C GLY A 508 -10.70 6.93 -4.48
N LEU A 509 -9.86 7.95 -4.58
CA LEU A 509 -8.56 7.99 -3.94
C LEU A 509 -8.73 8.12 -2.42
N ILE A 510 -7.78 7.56 -1.65
CA ILE A 510 -7.80 7.68 -0.19
C ILE A 510 -7.66 9.15 0.23
N THR A 511 -8.44 9.55 1.24
CA THR A 511 -8.54 10.97 1.65
C THR A 511 -7.19 11.56 2.01
N SER A 512 -6.31 10.81 2.68
CA SER A 512 -5.01 11.34 3.09
C SER A 512 -4.05 11.63 1.94
N VAL A 513 -4.27 11.04 0.76
CA VAL A 513 -3.55 11.41 -0.46
C VAL A 513 -4.21 12.58 -1.14
N ARG A 514 -5.54 12.53 -1.31
CA ARG A 514 -6.30 13.59 -1.99
C ARG A 514 -6.14 14.95 -1.31
N GLU A 515 -6.17 14.96 0.02
CA GLU A 515 -6.09 16.16 0.87
C GLU A 515 -4.71 16.28 1.54
N GLY A 516 -3.73 15.47 1.11
CA GLY A 516 -2.38 15.46 1.65
C GLY A 516 -1.54 16.69 1.23
N SER A 517 -0.33 16.80 1.79
CA SER A 517 0.63 17.80 1.35
C SER A 517 1.09 17.56 -0.09
N ASP A 518 1.67 18.57 -0.74
CA ASP A 518 2.32 18.44 -2.05
C ASP A 518 3.25 17.23 -2.12
N ARG A 519 3.99 16.97 -1.04
CA ARG A 519 4.91 15.84 -0.96
C ARG A 519 4.19 14.48 -0.99
N VAL A 520 3.06 14.36 -0.30
CA VAL A 520 2.21 13.16 -0.31
C VAL A 520 1.60 12.96 -1.70
N GLN A 521 1.06 14.03 -2.30
CA GLN A 521 0.47 14.01 -3.63
C GLN A 521 1.50 13.64 -4.71
N ARG A 522 2.73 14.16 -4.64
CA ARG A 522 3.83 13.78 -5.53
C ARG A 522 4.22 12.33 -5.35
N ALA A 523 4.45 11.88 -4.13
CA ALA A 523 4.85 10.50 -3.86
C ALA A 523 3.84 9.49 -4.43
N TYR A 524 2.54 9.78 -4.30
CA TYR A 524 1.49 9.01 -4.98
C TYR A 524 1.63 9.08 -6.51
N THR A 525 1.83 10.28 -7.06
CA THR A 525 1.93 10.53 -8.51
C THR A 525 3.11 9.82 -9.17
N GLU A 526 4.28 9.88 -8.56
CA GLU A 526 5.50 9.20 -9.02
C GLU A 526 5.28 7.69 -9.17
N ASP A 527 4.59 7.07 -8.20
CA ASP A 527 4.40 5.62 -8.17
C ASP A 527 3.20 5.16 -9.01
N PHE A 528 2.08 5.89 -9.08
CA PHE A 528 0.96 5.47 -9.94
C PHE A 528 1.29 5.64 -11.43
N ILE A 529 2.03 6.69 -11.82
CA ILE A 529 2.48 6.86 -13.21
C ILE A 529 3.46 5.75 -13.59
N THR A 530 4.29 5.29 -12.65
CA THR A 530 5.16 4.12 -12.83
C THR A 530 4.39 2.85 -13.13
N GLN A 531 3.23 2.63 -12.52
CA GLN A 531 2.40 1.47 -12.80
C GLN A 531 1.58 1.68 -14.09
N ASP A 532 0.62 2.61 -14.07
CA ASP A 532 -0.43 2.73 -15.09
C ASP A 532 -0.24 3.88 -16.09
N GLY A 533 0.72 4.78 -15.84
CA GLY A 533 1.02 5.87 -16.74
C GLY A 533 1.75 5.42 -18.01
N CYS A 534 1.40 6.01 -19.15
CA CYS A 534 2.11 5.89 -20.41
C CYS A 534 2.74 7.23 -20.74
N VAL A 535 4.07 7.30 -20.69
CA VAL A 535 4.86 8.46 -21.13
C VAL A 535 5.12 8.32 -22.63
N GLY A 536 4.38 9.09 -23.43
CA GLY A 536 4.63 9.25 -24.87
C GLY A 536 5.40 10.54 -25.15
N ASP A 537 5.71 10.79 -26.42
CA ASP A 537 6.62 11.88 -26.83
C ASP A 537 6.16 13.29 -26.43
N LYS A 538 4.84 13.49 -26.28
CA LYS A 538 4.24 14.82 -26.04
C LYS A 538 3.17 14.83 -24.96
N SER A 539 2.89 13.68 -24.36
CA SER A 539 1.79 13.56 -23.42
C SER A 539 2.01 12.39 -22.49
N VAL A 540 1.53 12.53 -21.26
CA VAL A 540 1.39 11.43 -20.33
C VAL A 540 -0.09 11.04 -20.27
N VAL A 541 -0.37 9.74 -20.39
CA VAL A 541 -1.74 9.20 -20.48
C VAL A 541 -1.90 8.07 -19.48
N TRP A 542 -3.01 8.03 -18.75
CA TRP A 542 -3.36 6.88 -17.90
C TRP A 542 -4.84 6.59 -17.98
N ARG A 543 -5.24 5.38 -17.58
CA ARG A 543 -6.60 4.87 -17.76
C ARG A 543 -7.11 4.23 -16.48
N ARG A 544 -8.42 4.37 -16.26
CA ARG A 544 -9.16 3.67 -15.20
C ARG A 544 -10.44 3.09 -15.76
N ALA A 545 -10.94 2.02 -15.16
CA ALA A 545 -12.19 1.40 -15.57
C ALA A 545 -13.18 1.33 -14.40
N ASN A 546 -14.46 1.53 -14.68
CA ASN A 546 -15.57 1.21 -13.78
C ASN A 546 -16.64 0.38 -14.49
N ALA A 547 -17.36 -0.45 -13.73
CA ALA A 547 -18.44 -1.27 -14.27
C ALA A 547 -19.73 -0.45 -14.46
N LEU A 548 -20.40 -0.67 -15.58
CA LEU A 548 -21.81 -0.30 -15.79
C LEU A 548 -22.74 -1.49 -15.56
N ASP A 549 -22.23 -2.71 -15.76
CA ASP A 549 -22.87 -3.97 -15.36
C ASP A 549 -21.77 -4.91 -14.84
N ALA A 550 -21.97 -5.47 -13.65
CA ALA A 550 -21.06 -6.42 -13.04
C ALA A 550 -21.29 -7.88 -13.52
N GLY A 551 -22.35 -8.12 -14.31
CA GLY A 551 -22.69 -9.42 -14.87
C GLY A 551 -22.86 -10.49 -13.79
N LYS A 552 -22.13 -11.61 -13.92
CA LYS A 552 -22.14 -12.71 -12.94
C LYS A 552 -21.71 -12.29 -11.52
N LYS A 553 -21.00 -11.16 -11.38
CA LYS A 553 -20.55 -10.66 -10.07
C LYS A 553 -21.54 -9.70 -9.40
N SER A 554 -22.66 -9.37 -10.05
CA SER A 554 -23.62 -8.38 -9.52
C SER A 554 -24.15 -8.74 -8.13
N GLU A 555 -24.51 -10.01 -7.89
CA GLU A 555 -24.99 -10.46 -6.57
C GLU A 555 -23.91 -10.33 -5.48
N LYS A 556 -22.67 -10.76 -5.77
CA LYS A 556 -21.55 -10.71 -4.81
C LYS A 556 -21.28 -9.29 -4.29
N TYR A 557 -21.43 -8.29 -5.14
CA TYR A 557 -21.13 -6.88 -4.79
C TYR A 557 -22.39 -6.04 -4.59
N ASN A 558 -23.59 -6.65 -4.56
CA ASN A 558 -24.87 -5.95 -4.52
C ASN A 558 -24.95 -4.81 -5.56
N PHE A 559 -24.47 -5.10 -6.77
CA PHE A 559 -24.34 -4.12 -7.85
C PHE A 559 -25.58 -4.15 -8.75
N GLU A 560 -26.22 -2.99 -8.91
CA GLU A 560 -27.36 -2.83 -9.81
C GLU A 560 -26.88 -2.43 -11.22
N PRO A 561 -27.20 -3.22 -12.27
CA PRO A 561 -26.86 -2.89 -13.65
C PRO A 561 -27.42 -1.52 -14.08
N LYS A 562 -26.57 -0.72 -14.73
CA LYS A 562 -26.91 0.62 -15.25
C LYS A 562 -27.24 0.62 -16.74
N VAL A 563 -26.89 -0.46 -17.44
CA VAL A 563 -27.20 -0.69 -18.85
C VAL A 563 -28.17 -1.85 -19.00
N GLY A 564 -29.00 -1.80 -20.03
CA GLY A 564 -29.94 -2.88 -20.38
C GLY A 564 -29.55 -3.60 -21.66
N VAL A 565 -30.45 -4.47 -22.11
CA VAL A 565 -30.24 -5.32 -23.30
C VAL A 565 -29.98 -4.49 -24.56
N LYS A 566 -30.66 -3.35 -24.73
CA LYS A 566 -30.53 -2.51 -25.93
C LYS A 566 -29.15 -1.88 -26.05
N GLU A 567 -28.61 -1.39 -24.93
CA GLU A 567 -27.30 -0.78 -24.87
C GLU A 567 -26.21 -1.84 -25.12
N ILE A 568 -26.39 -3.04 -24.57
CA ILE A 568 -25.49 -4.18 -24.81
C ILE A 568 -25.52 -4.62 -26.29
N GLU A 569 -26.71 -4.75 -26.89
CA GLU A 569 -26.87 -5.04 -28.32
C GLU A 569 -26.15 -3.99 -29.18
N LEU A 570 -26.28 -2.70 -28.86
CA LEU A 570 -25.57 -1.63 -29.58
C LEU A 570 -24.04 -1.79 -29.49
N ILE A 571 -23.51 -2.14 -28.31
CA ILE A 571 -22.07 -2.38 -28.13
C ILE A 571 -21.61 -3.60 -28.96
N ILE A 572 -22.43 -4.64 -29.06
CA ILE A 572 -22.10 -5.85 -29.82
C ILE A 572 -22.15 -5.58 -31.33
N ASP A 573 -23.19 -4.89 -31.80
CA ASP A 573 -23.46 -4.68 -33.22
C ASP A 573 -22.50 -3.66 -33.84
N GLU A 574 -22.17 -2.59 -33.12
CA GLU A 574 -21.36 -1.48 -33.62
C GLU A 574 -19.93 -1.45 -33.04
N GLY A 575 -19.64 -2.29 -32.04
CA GLY A 575 -18.32 -2.40 -31.43
C GLY A 575 -17.36 -3.29 -32.20
N ARG A 576 -16.06 -3.02 -32.05
CA ARG A 576 -15.01 -3.90 -32.60
C ARG A 576 -14.84 -5.11 -31.68
N LYS A 577 -14.76 -6.30 -32.26
CA LYS A 577 -14.39 -7.50 -31.51
C LYS A 577 -12.90 -7.43 -31.16
N GLU A 578 -12.57 -7.58 -29.88
CA GLU A 578 -11.19 -7.66 -29.38
C GLU A 578 -10.87 -9.09 -28.96
N GLU A 579 -9.72 -9.58 -29.42
CA GLU A 579 -9.15 -10.87 -29.04
C GLU A 579 -7.88 -10.58 -28.22
N GLY A 580 -7.83 -11.11 -26.99
CA GLY A 580 -6.79 -10.86 -26.00
C GLY A 580 -7.02 -11.72 -24.76
N ASN A 581 -6.51 -11.30 -23.59
CA ASN A 581 -6.69 -12.05 -22.32
C ASN A 581 -8.15 -12.31 -21.96
N ALA A 582 -9.08 -11.46 -22.44
CA ALA A 582 -10.52 -11.72 -22.40
C ALA A 582 -11.13 -11.32 -23.74
N THR A 583 -11.96 -12.20 -24.31
CA THR A 583 -12.71 -11.88 -25.53
C THR A 583 -13.84 -10.89 -25.22
N GLY A 584 -14.01 -9.88 -26.06
CA GLY A 584 -15.00 -8.83 -25.82
C GLY A 584 -15.31 -7.97 -27.04
N TRP A 585 -16.27 -7.06 -26.87
CA TRP A 585 -16.66 -6.05 -27.85
C TRP A 585 -16.36 -4.68 -27.26
N ALA A 586 -15.60 -3.87 -27.97
CA ALA A 586 -15.24 -2.52 -27.56
C ALA A 586 -15.90 -1.48 -28.49
N LEU A 587 -16.75 -0.63 -27.92
CA LEU A 587 -17.33 0.51 -28.61
C LEU A 587 -16.55 1.76 -28.20
N SER A 588 -15.86 2.40 -29.16
CA SER A 588 -15.10 3.62 -28.88
C SER A 588 -16.04 4.80 -28.60
N TRP A 589 -15.61 5.73 -27.76
CA TRP A 589 -16.41 6.93 -27.46
C TRP A 589 -16.66 7.78 -28.71
N GLY A 590 -15.69 7.85 -29.64
CA GLY A 590 -15.86 8.54 -30.93
C GLY A 590 -16.98 7.92 -31.76
N THR A 591 -16.96 6.60 -31.93
CA THR A 591 -18.03 5.87 -32.64
C THR A 591 -19.39 6.08 -31.96
N LEU A 592 -19.45 6.07 -30.63
CA LEU A 592 -20.69 6.32 -29.91
C LEU A 592 -21.25 7.73 -30.18
N ASN A 593 -20.39 8.75 -30.30
CA ASN A 593 -20.82 10.10 -30.69
C ASN A 593 -21.41 10.13 -32.10
N ASP A 594 -20.76 9.47 -33.06
CA ASP A 594 -21.28 9.38 -34.44
C ASP A 594 -22.64 8.65 -34.47
N LEU A 595 -22.80 7.59 -33.68
CA LEU A 595 -24.05 6.85 -33.54
C LEU A 595 -25.16 7.69 -32.89
N ALA A 596 -24.83 8.56 -31.94
CA ALA A 596 -25.78 9.48 -31.32
C ALA A 596 -26.38 10.48 -32.33
N GLU A 597 -25.65 10.80 -33.40
CA GLU A 597 -26.08 11.64 -34.52
C GLU A 597 -26.68 10.84 -35.70
N SER A 598 -26.81 9.52 -35.56
CA SER A 598 -27.32 8.65 -36.62
C SER A 598 -28.73 9.03 -37.08
N SER A 599 -28.98 8.89 -38.39
CA SER A 599 -30.31 9.06 -38.97
C SER A 599 -31.32 7.98 -38.52
N ASP A 600 -30.83 6.82 -38.03
CA ASP A 600 -31.69 5.82 -37.41
C ASP A 600 -32.06 6.26 -35.99
N ASN A 601 -33.33 6.66 -35.82
CA ASN A 601 -33.88 7.09 -34.55
C ASN A 601 -33.72 6.07 -33.41
N ARG A 602 -33.68 4.76 -33.69
CA ARG A 602 -33.48 3.74 -32.65
C ARG A 602 -32.03 3.76 -32.19
N ILE A 603 -31.09 3.72 -33.13
CA ILE A 603 -29.64 3.74 -32.84
C ILE A 603 -29.27 5.04 -32.12
N SER A 604 -29.67 6.19 -32.67
CA SER A 604 -29.40 7.50 -32.08
C SER A 604 -29.94 7.61 -30.66
N ARG A 605 -31.18 7.14 -30.39
CA ARG A 605 -31.73 7.16 -29.02
C ARG A 605 -30.94 6.29 -28.06
N THR A 606 -30.67 5.03 -28.42
CA THR A 606 -29.90 4.11 -27.56
C THR A 606 -28.48 4.64 -27.32
N ALA A 607 -27.84 5.23 -28.33
CA ALA A 607 -26.51 5.82 -28.20
C ALA A 607 -26.52 7.04 -27.25
N ASN A 608 -27.49 7.95 -27.39
CA ASN A 608 -27.66 9.08 -26.46
C ASN A 608 -27.96 8.62 -25.02
N ASP A 609 -28.78 7.58 -24.85
CA ASP A 609 -29.07 7.00 -23.53
C ASP A 609 -27.79 6.38 -22.93
N LEU A 610 -27.00 5.65 -23.71
CA LEU A 610 -25.73 5.07 -23.27
C LEU A 610 -24.69 6.14 -22.92
N GLN A 611 -24.58 7.22 -23.70
CA GLN A 611 -23.73 8.37 -23.36
C GLN A 611 -24.12 8.97 -22.02
N ARG A 612 -25.42 9.19 -21.79
CA ARG A 612 -25.92 9.70 -20.51
C ARG A 612 -25.56 8.75 -19.37
N ILE A 613 -25.78 7.45 -19.52
CA ILE A 613 -25.43 6.44 -18.51
C ILE A 613 -23.93 6.51 -18.17
N VAL A 614 -23.05 6.61 -19.16
CA VAL A 614 -21.61 6.73 -18.95
C VAL A 614 -21.26 8.00 -18.18
N LEU A 615 -21.77 9.16 -18.62
CA LEU A 615 -21.46 10.45 -18.00
C LEU A 615 -22.04 10.59 -16.58
N ASP A 616 -23.16 9.93 -16.29
CA ASP A 616 -23.77 9.87 -14.96
C ASP A 616 -23.02 8.90 -14.01
N ASN A 617 -22.10 8.08 -14.52
CA ASN A 617 -21.33 7.09 -13.75
C ASN A 617 -19.81 7.24 -13.98
N PRO A 618 -19.21 8.39 -13.62
CA PRO A 618 -17.77 8.60 -13.78
C PRO A 618 -16.92 7.68 -12.90
N ASN A 619 -15.71 7.39 -13.36
CA ASN A 619 -14.72 6.68 -12.55
C ASN A 619 -14.17 7.62 -11.46
N LYS A 620 -14.39 7.31 -10.18
CA LYS A 620 -14.02 8.24 -9.10
C LYS A 620 -12.52 8.42 -8.97
N LEU A 621 -11.77 7.31 -9.02
CA LEU A 621 -10.32 7.31 -8.87
C LEU A 621 -9.62 8.21 -9.89
N ILE A 622 -9.96 8.11 -11.18
CA ILE A 622 -9.28 8.94 -12.20
C ILE A 622 -9.58 10.44 -12.04
N HIS A 623 -10.76 10.80 -11.52
CA HIS A 623 -11.08 12.18 -11.24
C HIS A 623 -10.28 12.72 -10.05
N ASP A 624 -10.19 11.93 -8.97
CA ASP A 624 -9.36 12.29 -7.81
C ASP A 624 -7.87 12.38 -8.21
N GLU A 625 -7.36 11.45 -9.05
CA GLU A 625 -6.00 11.50 -9.60
C GLU A 625 -5.75 12.76 -10.44
N VAL A 626 -6.72 13.16 -11.27
CA VAL A 626 -6.63 14.37 -12.08
C VAL A 626 -6.60 15.62 -11.21
N ASP A 627 -7.39 15.64 -10.13
CA ASP A 627 -7.41 16.77 -9.20
C ASP A 627 -6.07 16.87 -8.44
N VAL A 628 -5.51 15.75 -7.97
CA VAL A 628 -4.15 15.70 -7.39
C VAL A 628 -3.10 16.22 -8.37
N VAL A 629 -3.13 15.80 -9.63
CA VAL A 629 -2.15 16.27 -10.63
C VAL A 629 -2.33 17.75 -10.97
N ARG A 630 -3.57 18.27 -10.92
CA ARG A 630 -3.86 19.70 -11.10
C ARG A 630 -3.38 20.54 -9.92
N ASP A 631 -3.49 20.03 -8.70
CA ASP A 631 -2.95 20.66 -7.50
C ASP A 631 -1.42 20.81 -7.61
N LEU A 632 -0.74 19.87 -8.28
CA LEU A 632 0.67 19.97 -8.66
C LEU A 632 0.97 20.94 -9.83
N GLY A 633 -0.02 21.74 -10.26
CA GLY A 633 0.15 22.77 -11.29
C GLY A 633 0.12 22.26 -12.74
N VAL A 634 -0.31 21.02 -12.97
CA VAL A 634 -0.35 20.38 -14.29
C VAL A 634 -1.78 20.32 -14.84
N ASN A 635 -1.99 20.82 -16.06
CA ASN A 635 -3.29 20.74 -16.71
C ASN A 635 -3.52 19.37 -17.35
N VAL A 636 -4.60 18.72 -16.92
CA VAL A 636 -5.01 17.39 -17.35
C VAL A 636 -6.48 17.40 -17.78
N GLU A 637 -6.76 16.69 -18.88
CA GLU A 637 -8.10 16.42 -19.38
C GLU A 637 -8.48 14.96 -19.17
N VAL A 638 -9.71 14.74 -18.73
CA VAL A 638 -10.30 13.41 -18.51
C VAL A 638 -11.56 13.24 -19.36
N LYS A 639 -11.67 12.09 -20.02
CA LYS A 639 -12.83 11.74 -20.86
C LYS A 639 -13.04 10.23 -20.93
N PRO A 640 -14.27 9.76 -21.20
CA PRO A 640 -14.49 8.37 -21.59
C PRO A 640 -13.70 8.06 -22.86
N SER A 641 -13.10 6.87 -22.91
CA SER A 641 -12.34 6.38 -24.05
C SER A 641 -13.12 5.33 -24.82
N GLU A 642 -13.64 4.32 -24.12
CA GLU A 642 -14.39 3.22 -24.72
C GLU A 642 -15.26 2.48 -23.70
N ILE A 643 -16.24 1.74 -24.21
CA ILE A 643 -17.14 0.87 -23.44
C ILE A 643 -16.92 -0.57 -23.90
N LYS A 644 -16.68 -1.50 -22.97
CA LYS A 644 -16.42 -2.90 -23.27
C LYS A 644 -17.50 -3.81 -22.73
N TYR A 645 -17.92 -4.77 -23.55
CA TYR A 645 -18.76 -5.89 -23.15
C TYR A 645 -17.98 -7.21 -23.18
N TYR A 646 -18.06 -7.98 -22.10
CA TYR A 646 -17.41 -9.27 -21.93
C TYR A 646 -18.46 -10.39 -21.83
N PRO A 647 -18.74 -11.16 -22.89
CA PRO A 647 -19.87 -12.09 -22.89
C PRO A 647 -19.75 -13.22 -21.88
N GLU A 648 -18.54 -13.71 -21.61
CA GLU A 648 -18.36 -14.84 -20.69
C GLU A 648 -18.78 -14.47 -19.26
N SER A 649 -18.56 -13.22 -18.86
CA SER A 649 -18.94 -12.71 -17.54
C SER A 649 -20.27 -11.95 -17.55
N GLY A 650 -20.75 -11.52 -18.72
CA GLY A 650 -21.85 -10.57 -18.88
C GLY A 650 -21.50 -9.14 -18.45
N ARG A 651 -20.22 -8.85 -18.17
CA ARG A 651 -19.78 -7.57 -17.63
C ARG A 651 -19.77 -6.49 -18.71
N VAL A 652 -20.20 -5.29 -18.35
CA VAL A 652 -20.00 -4.06 -19.15
C VAL A 652 -19.16 -3.09 -18.36
N THR A 653 -18.06 -2.61 -18.93
CA THR A 653 -17.17 -1.61 -18.31
C THR A 653 -17.04 -0.38 -19.18
N THR A 654 -16.87 0.77 -18.53
CA THR A 654 -16.41 2.00 -19.20
C THR A 654 -14.96 2.22 -18.82
N ILE A 655 -14.13 2.55 -19.82
CA ILE A 655 -12.75 2.95 -19.64
C ILE A 655 -12.68 4.47 -19.79
N TRP A 656 -12.16 5.13 -18.76
CA TRP A 656 -11.85 6.54 -18.72
C TRP A 656 -10.36 6.73 -18.96
N GLN A 657 -10.03 7.83 -19.63
CA GLN A 657 -8.66 8.19 -19.94
C GLN A 657 -8.39 9.63 -19.51
N ALA A 658 -7.31 9.81 -18.77
CA ALA A 658 -6.73 11.10 -18.45
C ALA A 658 -5.47 11.31 -19.28
N HIS A 659 -5.22 12.55 -19.67
CA HIS A 659 -4.03 12.92 -20.43
C HIS A 659 -3.64 14.38 -20.16
N THR A 660 -2.34 14.65 -20.15
CA THR A 660 -1.84 16.03 -20.12
C THR A 660 -2.26 16.76 -21.39
N THR A 661 -2.63 18.04 -21.29
CA THR A 661 -3.21 18.82 -22.43
C THR A 661 -2.17 19.25 -23.47
N GLY A 662 -0.94 18.75 -23.37
CA GLY A 662 0.15 19.01 -24.30
C GLY A 662 1.52 18.75 -23.68
N GLU A 663 2.54 18.95 -24.51
CA GLU A 663 3.94 18.64 -24.19
C GLU A 663 4.48 19.46 -23.01
N LYS A 664 4.14 20.75 -22.91
CA LYS A 664 4.54 21.58 -21.76
C LYS A 664 3.99 21.02 -20.44
N GLU A 665 2.75 20.53 -20.44
CA GLU A 665 2.12 19.98 -19.23
C GLU A 665 2.67 18.58 -18.91
N ALA A 666 3.05 17.80 -19.93
CA ALA A 666 3.82 16.57 -19.73
C ALA A 666 5.20 16.84 -19.09
N ILE A 667 5.90 17.88 -19.57
CA ILE A 667 7.17 18.34 -18.99
C ILE A 667 6.97 18.78 -17.53
N LYS A 668 5.95 19.61 -17.23
CA LYS A 668 5.65 19.99 -15.84
C LYS A 668 5.42 18.79 -14.93
N LEU A 669 4.68 17.78 -15.42
CA LEU A 669 4.46 16.55 -14.65
C LEU A 669 5.78 15.84 -14.36
N GLY A 670 6.67 15.73 -15.36
CA GLY A 670 7.99 15.12 -15.16
C GLY A 670 8.91 15.90 -14.24
N ILE A 671 8.77 17.23 -14.18
CA ILE A 671 9.49 18.06 -13.22
C ILE A 671 8.93 17.90 -11.80
N ALA A 672 7.60 17.95 -11.66
CA ALA A 672 6.93 17.96 -10.36
C ALA A 672 6.87 16.58 -9.68
N ALA A 673 6.72 15.50 -10.46
CA ALA A 673 6.56 14.13 -9.97
C ALA A 673 7.15 13.11 -10.96
N PRO A 674 8.49 12.99 -11.05
CA PRO A 674 9.14 12.07 -11.97
C PRO A 674 8.80 10.60 -11.64
N PRO A 675 8.46 9.76 -12.64
CA PRO A 675 8.14 8.36 -12.41
C PRO A 675 9.28 7.60 -11.72
N ASN A 676 8.95 6.80 -10.72
CA ASN A 676 9.87 5.83 -10.10
C ASN A 676 10.07 4.58 -10.99
N ASP A 677 10.47 4.79 -12.25
CA ASP A 677 10.71 3.76 -13.24
C ASP A 677 11.82 4.22 -14.17
N VAL A 678 12.88 3.44 -14.31
CA VAL A 678 14.07 3.85 -15.08
C VAL A 678 13.70 4.24 -16.51
N ILE A 679 12.84 3.46 -17.17
CA ILE A 679 12.48 3.67 -18.57
C ILE A 679 11.60 4.91 -18.74
N LYS A 680 10.53 5.05 -17.94
CA LYS A 680 9.62 6.21 -18.01
C LYS A 680 10.32 7.49 -17.56
N LYS A 681 11.21 7.41 -16.56
CA LYS A 681 12.03 8.53 -16.10
C LYS A 681 12.98 8.99 -17.20
N GLU A 682 13.65 8.08 -17.89
CA GLU A 682 14.50 8.42 -19.04
C GLU A 682 13.70 9.09 -20.17
N LYS A 683 12.52 8.57 -20.51
CA LYS A 683 11.65 9.22 -21.50
C LYS A 683 11.25 10.64 -21.11
N MET A 684 10.97 10.87 -19.83
CA MET A 684 10.69 12.22 -19.34
C MET A 684 11.93 13.10 -19.38
N LYS A 685 13.11 12.56 -19.07
CA LYS A 685 14.38 13.27 -19.19
C LYS A 685 14.60 13.76 -20.62
N CYS A 686 14.50 12.87 -21.61
CA CYS A 686 14.61 13.28 -23.02
C CYS A 686 13.59 14.36 -23.38
N MET A 687 12.33 14.23 -22.95
CA MET A 687 11.30 15.23 -23.20
C MET A 687 11.65 16.62 -22.63
N ILE A 688 12.26 16.65 -21.44
CA ILE A 688 12.70 17.87 -20.75
C ILE A 688 13.91 18.48 -21.46
N GLU A 689 14.92 17.68 -21.81
CA GLU A 689 16.17 18.12 -22.43
C GLU A 689 15.99 18.58 -23.88
N ASP A 690 15.14 17.90 -24.65
CA ASP A 690 14.87 18.21 -26.05
C ASP A 690 14.04 19.49 -26.23
N ASN A 691 13.44 20.01 -25.15
CA ASN A 691 12.54 21.16 -25.16
C ASN A 691 12.92 22.27 -24.17
N PRO A 692 14.15 22.81 -24.19
CA PRO A 692 14.65 23.71 -23.14
C PRO A 692 13.80 24.98 -22.96
N ALA A 693 13.24 25.53 -24.05
CA ALA A 693 12.35 26.69 -23.97
C ALA A 693 11.04 26.39 -23.24
N LYS A 694 10.43 25.22 -23.47
CA LYS A 694 9.21 24.80 -22.76
C LYS A 694 9.51 24.40 -21.32
N THR A 695 10.67 23.82 -21.07
CA THR A 695 11.16 23.47 -19.73
C THR A 695 11.31 24.72 -18.88
N GLU A 696 11.91 25.79 -19.40
CA GLU A 696 12.02 27.07 -18.68
C GLU A 696 10.63 27.68 -18.40
N GLU A 697 9.71 27.66 -19.38
CA GLU A 697 8.33 28.10 -19.18
C GLU A 697 7.60 27.25 -18.12
N ALA A 698 7.76 25.93 -18.16
CA ALA A 698 7.18 24.99 -17.20
C ALA A 698 7.69 25.26 -15.78
N MET A 699 9.00 25.38 -15.60
CA MET A 699 9.61 25.72 -14.31
C MET A 699 9.14 27.08 -13.78
N SER A 700 9.04 28.09 -14.65
CA SER A 700 8.55 29.41 -14.27
C SER A 700 7.09 29.35 -13.77
N GLU A 701 6.23 28.57 -14.44
CA GLU A 701 4.84 28.37 -14.02
C GLU A 701 4.73 27.58 -12.71
N LEU A 702 5.53 26.53 -12.52
CA LEU A 702 5.56 25.76 -11.26
C LEU A 702 6.00 26.64 -10.08
N ARG A 703 7.11 27.40 -10.23
CA ARG A 703 7.58 28.35 -9.22
C ARG A 703 6.54 29.42 -8.89
N LYS A 704 5.85 29.95 -9.91
CA LYS A 704 4.78 30.94 -9.73
C LYS A 704 3.60 30.39 -8.93
N ASN A 705 3.34 29.09 -9.02
CA ASN A 705 2.30 28.39 -8.28
C ASN A 705 2.78 27.85 -6.92
N ASN A 706 4.01 28.18 -6.49
CA ASN A 706 4.67 27.68 -5.28
C ASN A 706 4.81 26.16 -5.24
N ILE A 707 4.92 25.50 -6.40
CA ILE A 707 5.22 24.08 -6.48
C ILE A 707 6.74 23.92 -6.39
N GLU A 708 7.22 23.36 -5.28
CA GLU A 708 8.65 23.01 -5.12
C GLU A 708 9.05 21.95 -6.16
N PHE A 709 10.32 21.81 -6.53
CA PHE A 709 10.80 20.67 -7.34
C PHE A 709 12.32 20.63 -7.33
N GLU A 710 12.88 19.46 -7.65
CA GLU A 710 14.31 19.24 -7.79
C GLU A 710 14.67 19.07 -9.27
N LEU A 711 15.84 19.57 -9.67
CA LEU A 711 16.39 19.41 -11.02
C LEU A 711 17.05 18.04 -11.16
N TRP A 712 16.23 16.99 -11.19
CA TRP A 712 16.71 15.60 -11.13
C TRP A 712 17.33 15.09 -12.44
N TRP A 713 17.18 15.83 -13.54
CA TRP A 713 17.64 15.44 -14.87
C TRP A 713 19.02 16.02 -15.24
N GLU A 714 19.57 16.91 -14.42
CA GLU A 714 20.87 17.57 -14.63
C GLU A 714 22.07 16.67 -14.33
#